data_AF-A0A5N6KG06-F1
#
_entry.id   AF-A0A5N6KG06-F1
#
_cell.length_a   1.000
_cell.length_b   1.000
_cell.length_c   1.000
_cell.angle_alpha   90.00
_cell.angle_beta   90.00
_cell.angle_gamma   90.00
#
_symmetry.space_group_name_H-M   'P 1'
#
loop_
_entity.id
_entity.type
_entity.pdbx_description
1 polymer ?
#
loop_
_entity_poly.entity_id
_entity_poly.type
_entity_poly.pdbx_seq_one_letter_code
_entity_poly.pdbx_strand_id
1 'polypeptide(L)'
;MPYAVQPVSITDAPGLSRAMMSAWWEDEHWRVLWEKSGTTLEQIISDCTQRQPRSLTKGRNVKRHLKVIDTDSGEIVAYSRYIVPESYVDFWLEAQIPEPSPEEHAEYERRFDEVTDDGMIKGMDHDFASEFGNPLEEVEGSILKDIGPCFAVDYMTTHPAHKGRGVASMMLKEALKRVDEASLTSIVMASPAGKKLLQVVWATVMAQGSSYLISLELKPAIVSLVWLAGPVCGTILQPYIGYKSDFCTHQWGRRRPFMIYGTIFTISCINALSWTSEVVRLIWNILGVSDHEVGAKFVIQVLAIAEVWALNVAIQPVQASIRALIVDSCPGAQAVIANSYASIAVIIGSAIGYGCAFIEMPKGPAWLTNPQFKSLCFIASVSLGITVAITSLMIEEKAVDTDCLGKSGIRKIWREIFKAIKTLPPTIKRIMAVQFCAWLAWFPFLFNVVLYLSRLYDFQILSEKMGPTSTRFYNGLRQQSIRHATLAMLVFSMVALATNLCLPYLVTDADFSTTELEWQKDEGSAAVKSGGFVALKQKIGSPRKLGRVWMISHIITAIALLGMTIGDGFMTSVSFVSLLGISWTLTQWAPFAMLSAEIASSSIPESKEIENGMEDQCDSPDSGDDLKPRAGITMAIHNIAIAMPQMLSAVIGALIYWVCRQSNLGDTEAMRWVLRMGIVAGGSAAWFARKL
;
A
#
# COMPACT_ATOMS: atom_id res chain seq x y z
N MET A 1 14.19 31.63 -12.44
CA MET A 1 14.89 30.79 -11.43
C MET A 1 16.37 31.16 -11.50
N PRO A 2 17.12 31.17 -10.38
CA PRO A 2 18.55 31.51 -10.37
C PRO A 2 19.41 30.34 -10.87
N TYR A 3 18.97 29.65 -11.93
CA TYR A 3 19.62 28.46 -12.45
C TYR A 3 19.70 28.54 -13.97
N ALA A 4 20.86 28.19 -14.52
CA ALA A 4 21.08 28.16 -15.96
C ALA A 4 21.74 26.84 -16.37
N VAL A 5 21.17 26.18 -17.38
CA VAL A 5 21.76 25.00 -18.03
C VAL A 5 22.89 25.46 -18.94
N GLN A 6 24.04 24.80 -18.85
CA GLN A 6 25.21 25.09 -19.68
C GLN A 6 25.90 23.80 -20.12
N PRO A 7 26.64 23.81 -21.24
CA PRO A 7 27.58 22.75 -21.59
C PRO A 7 28.70 22.60 -20.54
N VAL A 8 29.25 21.39 -20.46
CA VAL A 8 30.39 21.09 -19.59
C VAL A 8 31.72 21.39 -20.32
N SER A 9 32.68 21.93 -19.57
CA SER A 9 34.10 22.09 -19.92
C SER A 9 34.97 21.20 -19.02
N ILE A 10 36.18 20.85 -19.48
CA ILE A 10 37.17 20.13 -18.67
C ILE A 10 37.52 20.89 -17.37
N THR A 11 37.51 22.23 -17.41
CA THR A 11 37.79 23.07 -16.24
C THR A 11 36.72 22.97 -15.15
N ASP A 12 35.55 22.40 -15.45
CA ASP A 12 34.46 22.23 -14.48
C ASP A 12 34.65 21.03 -13.54
N ALA A 13 35.70 20.22 -13.75
CA ALA A 13 35.96 19.00 -13.00
C ALA A 13 35.80 19.12 -11.47
N PRO A 14 36.29 20.19 -10.79
CA PRO A 14 36.11 20.32 -9.34
C PRO A 14 34.65 20.51 -8.92
N GLY A 15 33.90 21.37 -9.63
CA GLY A 15 32.50 21.64 -9.31
C GLY A 15 31.59 20.45 -9.63
N LEU A 16 31.84 19.76 -10.75
CA LEU A 16 31.15 18.53 -11.11
C LEU A 16 31.36 17.44 -10.06
N SER A 17 32.61 17.22 -9.64
CA SER A 17 32.94 16.18 -8.66
C SER A 17 32.27 16.45 -7.31
N ARG A 18 32.23 17.71 -6.88
CA ARG A 18 31.50 18.12 -5.66
C ARG A 18 29.99 17.88 -5.80
N ALA A 19 29.37 18.27 -6.91
CA ALA A 19 27.94 18.04 -7.16
C ALA A 19 27.58 16.55 -7.20
N MET A 20 28.36 15.75 -7.93
CA MET A 20 28.13 14.32 -8.13
C MET A 20 28.32 13.51 -6.84
N MET A 21 29.49 13.63 -6.22
CA MET A 21 29.83 12.77 -5.08
C MET A 21 29.03 13.15 -3.84
N SER A 22 28.74 14.44 -3.62
CA SER A 22 27.87 14.85 -2.50
C SER A 22 26.44 14.35 -2.67
N ALA A 23 25.93 14.31 -3.91
CA ALA A 23 24.59 13.79 -4.19
C ALA A 23 24.48 12.28 -3.90
N TRP A 24 25.52 11.52 -4.27
CA TRP A 24 25.58 10.07 -4.06
C TRP A 24 25.85 9.71 -2.60
N TRP A 25 26.62 10.52 -1.90
CA TRP A 25 26.95 10.29 -0.49
C TRP A 25 25.74 10.32 0.45
N GLU A 26 24.65 10.98 0.06
CA GLU A 26 23.39 10.95 0.82
C GLU A 26 22.68 9.60 0.78
N ASP A 27 22.98 8.74 -0.21
CA ASP A 27 22.44 7.38 -0.28
C ASP A 27 23.31 6.42 0.54
N GLU A 28 22.70 5.77 1.53
CA GLU A 28 23.37 4.80 2.41
C GLU A 28 23.93 3.61 1.62
N HIS A 29 23.27 3.18 0.54
CA HIS A 29 23.76 2.08 -0.31
C HIS A 29 25.01 2.47 -1.09
N TRP A 30 25.17 3.75 -1.43
CA TRP A 30 26.39 4.24 -2.04
C TRP A 30 27.49 4.40 -0.99
N ARG A 31 27.17 4.97 0.17
CA ARG A 31 28.15 5.21 1.23
C ARG A 31 28.81 3.93 1.74
N VAL A 32 28.06 2.82 1.80
CA VAL A 32 28.57 1.52 2.26
C VAL A 32 29.78 1.03 1.45
N LEU A 33 29.88 1.42 0.17
CA LEU A 33 30.98 1.03 -0.71
C LEU A 33 32.35 1.48 -0.19
N TRP A 34 32.40 2.51 0.65
CA TRP A 34 33.65 3.05 1.20
C TRP A 34 33.78 2.85 2.72
N GLU A 35 32.84 2.14 3.36
CA GLU A 35 32.91 1.89 4.80
C GLU A 35 34.11 1.01 5.18
N LYS A 36 34.44 0.01 4.36
CA LYS A 36 35.57 -0.91 4.61
C LYS A 36 36.92 -0.19 4.55
N SER A 37 37.09 0.74 3.63
CA SER A 37 38.33 1.49 3.46
C SER A 37 38.45 2.69 4.41
N GLY A 38 37.33 3.16 4.96
CA GLY A 38 37.28 4.41 5.74
C GLY A 38 37.48 5.67 4.90
N THR A 39 37.28 5.60 3.57
CA THR A 39 37.46 6.76 2.68
C THR A 39 36.40 7.82 2.96
N THR A 40 36.82 9.08 3.10
CA THR A 40 35.93 10.21 3.36
C THR A 40 35.36 10.82 2.08
N LEU A 41 34.21 11.51 2.18
CA LEU A 41 33.61 12.22 1.05
C LEU A 41 34.58 13.20 0.38
N GLU A 42 35.34 13.99 1.14
CA GLU A 42 36.27 14.97 0.56
C GLU A 42 37.44 14.31 -0.18
N GLN A 43 37.91 13.13 0.27
CA GLN A 43 38.88 12.33 -0.48
C GLN A 43 38.28 11.84 -1.81
N ILE A 44 37.05 11.34 -1.80
CA ILE A 44 36.35 10.89 -3.01
C ILE A 44 36.15 12.06 -3.99
N ILE A 45 35.78 13.24 -3.50
CA ILE A 45 35.65 14.46 -4.32
C ILE A 45 36.99 14.84 -4.94
N SER A 46 38.07 14.80 -4.17
CA SER A 46 39.43 15.10 -4.65
C SER A 46 39.86 14.13 -5.76
N ASP A 47 39.72 12.82 -5.53
CA ASP A 47 40.11 11.80 -6.50
C ASP A 47 39.22 11.84 -7.74
N CYS A 48 37.91 12.06 -7.56
CA CYS A 48 36.98 12.28 -8.67
C CYS A 48 37.39 13.51 -9.49
N THR A 49 37.84 14.60 -8.85
CA THR A 49 38.29 15.82 -9.55
C THR A 49 39.50 15.56 -10.45
N GLN A 50 40.44 14.71 -10.00
CA GLN A 50 41.62 14.36 -10.78
C GLN A 50 41.29 13.47 -11.98
N ARG A 51 40.36 12.53 -11.81
CA ARG A 51 39.99 11.54 -12.85
C ARG A 51 38.96 12.06 -13.85
N GLN A 52 38.26 13.15 -13.54
CA GLN A 52 37.13 13.64 -14.33
C GLN A 52 37.50 14.05 -15.77
N PRO A 53 38.65 14.70 -16.07
CA PRO A 53 39.02 15.05 -17.44
C PRO A 53 39.02 13.84 -18.39
N ARG A 54 39.66 12.73 -17.97
CA ARG A 54 39.63 11.45 -18.68
C ARG A 54 38.21 10.88 -18.79
N SER A 55 37.44 10.95 -17.71
CA SER A 55 36.07 10.42 -17.67
C SER A 55 35.11 11.15 -18.62
N LEU A 56 35.33 12.45 -18.83
CA LEU A 56 34.59 13.30 -19.75
C LEU A 56 34.98 13.07 -21.23
N THR A 57 36.24 12.75 -21.51
CA THR A 57 36.72 12.48 -22.87
C THR A 57 36.51 11.02 -23.31
N LYS A 58 36.36 10.07 -22.38
CA LYS A 58 36.09 8.65 -22.68
C LYS A 58 34.72 8.45 -23.31
N GLY A 59 34.66 7.98 -24.56
CA GLY A 59 33.41 7.78 -25.30
C GLY A 59 32.80 9.07 -25.83
N ARG A 60 33.65 10.09 -26.09
CA ARG A 60 33.29 11.42 -26.58
C ARG A 60 32.33 11.42 -27.77
N ASN A 61 32.51 10.49 -28.72
CA ASN A 61 31.68 10.37 -29.91
C ASN A 61 30.18 10.24 -29.57
N VAL A 62 29.85 9.45 -28.55
CA VAL A 62 28.46 9.15 -28.16
C VAL A 62 27.99 9.86 -26.89
N LYS A 63 28.87 10.49 -26.11
CA LYS A 63 28.48 11.14 -24.86
C LYS A 63 28.20 12.63 -25.01
N ARG A 64 27.19 13.10 -24.29
CA ARG A 64 26.83 14.52 -24.14
C ARG A 64 26.74 14.88 -22.66
N HIS A 65 27.18 16.09 -22.32
CA HIS A 65 27.37 16.52 -20.94
C HIS A 65 26.76 17.90 -20.72
N LEU A 66 25.88 17.99 -19.72
CA LEU A 66 25.31 19.26 -19.26
C LEU A 66 25.58 19.46 -17.78
N LYS A 67 25.70 20.73 -17.40
CA LYS A 67 25.71 21.19 -16.02
C LYS A 67 24.61 22.21 -15.79
N VAL A 68 24.22 22.39 -14.54
CA VAL A 68 23.46 23.57 -14.11
C VAL A 68 24.33 24.37 -13.18
N ILE A 69 24.37 25.68 -13.41
CA ILE A 69 24.99 26.64 -12.51
C ILE A 69 23.91 27.41 -11.75
N ASP A 70 24.19 27.75 -10.50
CA ASP A 70 23.49 28.80 -9.78
C ASP A 70 23.97 30.15 -10.34
N THR A 71 23.05 30.98 -10.86
CA THR A 71 23.41 32.23 -11.54
C THR A 71 23.91 33.29 -10.57
N ASP A 72 23.59 33.17 -9.29
CA ASP A 72 23.95 34.16 -8.28
C ASP A 72 25.33 33.88 -7.69
N SER A 73 25.66 32.60 -7.44
CA SER A 73 26.95 32.19 -6.88
C SER A 73 27.98 31.74 -7.93
N GLY A 74 27.54 31.38 -9.14
CA GLY A 74 28.36 30.74 -10.16
C GLY A 74 28.72 29.27 -9.87
N GLU A 75 28.16 28.69 -8.79
CA GLU A 75 28.45 27.32 -8.38
C GLU A 75 27.79 26.29 -9.32
N ILE A 76 28.48 25.19 -9.60
CA ILE A 76 27.91 24.06 -10.32
C ILE A 76 27.07 23.23 -9.35
N VAL A 77 25.76 23.20 -9.57
CA VAL A 77 24.79 22.59 -8.64
C VAL A 77 24.23 21.27 -9.14
N ALA A 78 24.43 20.93 -10.42
CA ALA A 78 23.97 19.67 -10.98
C ALA A 78 24.75 19.28 -12.24
N TYR A 79 24.74 17.98 -12.54
CA TYR A 79 25.40 17.40 -13.69
C TYR A 79 24.51 16.31 -14.32
N SER A 80 24.53 16.22 -15.64
CA SER A 80 23.93 15.12 -16.38
C SER A 80 24.80 14.67 -17.54
N ARG A 81 24.77 13.37 -17.81
CA ARG A 81 25.42 12.69 -18.91
C ARG A 81 24.37 11.95 -19.70
N TYR A 82 24.47 12.05 -21.00
CA TYR A 82 23.58 11.41 -21.95
C TYR A 82 24.40 10.60 -22.95
N ILE A 83 23.83 9.50 -23.43
CA ILE A 83 24.37 8.68 -24.50
C ILE A 83 23.47 8.86 -25.73
N VAL A 84 24.08 9.28 -26.85
CA VAL A 84 23.43 9.34 -28.16
C VAL A 84 23.76 8.07 -28.95
N PRO A 85 22.85 7.60 -29.82
CA PRO A 85 23.13 6.44 -30.66
C PRO A 85 24.31 6.68 -31.60
N GLU A 86 25.03 5.63 -31.97
CA GLU A 86 26.18 5.73 -32.91
C GLU A 86 25.77 6.28 -34.29
N SER A 87 24.52 6.09 -34.71
CA SER A 87 23.97 6.68 -35.94
C SER A 87 23.71 8.19 -35.85
N TYR A 88 23.86 8.78 -34.66
CA TYR A 88 23.60 10.20 -34.38
C TYR A 88 24.81 10.88 -33.69
N VAL A 89 26.04 10.49 -34.03
CA VAL A 89 27.27 11.08 -33.44
C VAL A 89 27.42 12.59 -33.68
N ASP A 90 26.76 13.14 -34.70
CA ASP A 90 26.75 14.58 -35.02
C ASP A 90 25.62 15.35 -34.31
N PHE A 91 24.77 14.66 -33.53
CA PHE A 91 23.67 15.28 -32.79
C PHE A 91 24.18 15.99 -31.53
N TRP A 92 23.73 17.22 -31.30
CA TRP A 92 23.97 18.00 -30.07
C TRP A 92 25.46 18.21 -29.73
N LEU A 93 26.26 18.63 -30.71
CA LEU A 93 27.71 18.84 -30.56
C LEU A 93 28.06 19.91 -29.52
N GLU A 94 27.17 20.85 -29.22
CA GLU A 94 27.38 21.87 -28.19
C GLU A 94 27.53 21.25 -26.79
N ALA A 95 26.95 20.07 -26.55
CA ALA A 95 27.08 19.32 -25.31
C ALA A 95 28.21 18.26 -25.37
N GLN A 96 28.99 18.21 -26.45
CA GLN A 96 30.15 17.34 -26.59
C GLN A 96 31.42 18.05 -26.08
N ILE A 97 32.27 17.32 -25.35
CA ILE A 97 33.56 17.84 -24.89
C ILE A 97 34.48 18.06 -26.11
N PRO A 98 35.24 19.18 -26.19
CA PRO A 98 36.23 19.37 -27.25
C PRO A 98 37.26 18.24 -27.31
N GLU A 99 37.79 17.94 -28.50
CA GLU A 99 38.84 16.92 -28.64
C GLU A 99 40.13 17.40 -27.97
N PRO A 100 40.71 16.62 -27.02
CA PRO A 100 41.94 17.02 -26.36
C PRO A 100 43.14 16.85 -27.29
N SER A 101 44.16 17.69 -27.12
CA SER A 101 45.45 17.48 -27.75
C SER A 101 46.11 16.17 -27.27
N PRO A 102 47.05 15.58 -28.03
CA PRO A 102 47.76 14.38 -27.60
C PRO A 102 48.47 14.53 -26.25
N GLU A 103 48.98 15.73 -25.95
CA GLU A 103 49.62 16.06 -24.67
C GLU A 103 48.61 16.09 -23.52
N GLU A 104 47.46 16.73 -23.72
CA GLU A 104 46.36 16.74 -22.73
C GLU A 104 45.81 15.34 -22.49
N HIS A 105 45.65 14.53 -23.54
CA HIS A 105 45.19 13.16 -23.41
C HIS A 105 46.15 12.32 -22.55
N ALA A 106 47.46 12.43 -22.77
CA ALA A 106 48.46 11.74 -21.97
C ALA A 106 48.42 12.19 -20.50
N GLU A 107 48.25 13.48 -20.25
CA GLU A 107 48.13 14.02 -18.89
C GLU A 107 46.85 13.57 -18.20
N TYR A 108 45.72 13.48 -18.92
CA TYR A 108 44.45 13.01 -18.35
C TYR A 108 44.50 11.54 -17.96
N GLU A 109 45.13 10.68 -18.77
CA GLU A 109 45.36 9.28 -18.42
C GLU A 109 46.31 9.16 -17.21
N ARG A 110 47.41 9.92 -17.17
CA ARG A 110 48.32 9.95 -16.01
C ARG A 110 47.58 10.29 -14.70
N ARG A 111 46.79 11.37 -14.70
CA ARG A 111 46.02 11.79 -13.52
C ARG A 111 44.95 10.79 -13.13
N PHE A 112 44.37 10.07 -14.11
CA PHE A 112 43.39 9.02 -13.87
C PHE A 112 44.03 7.81 -13.19
N ASP A 113 45.19 7.35 -13.66
CA ASP A 113 45.91 6.21 -13.10
C ASP A 113 46.44 6.49 -11.69
N GLU A 114 46.83 7.74 -11.39
CA GLU A 114 47.32 8.12 -10.05
C GLU A 114 46.26 8.00 -8.94
N VAL A 115 44.97 8.13 -9.28
CA VAL A 115 43.85 8.19 -8.33
C VAL A 115 42.85 7.04 -8.47
N THR A 116 43.17 6.04 -9.29
CA THR A 116 42.33 4.85 -9.48
C THR A 116 43.10 3.56 -9.19
N ASP A 117 42.38 2.53 -8.78
CA ASP A 117 42.88 1.15 -8.69
C ASP A 117 42.13 0.35 -9.78
N ASP A 118 42.86 -0.17 -10.78
CA ASP A 118 42.28 -0.87 -11.95
C ASP A 118 41.17 -0.06 -12.66
N GLY A 119 41.33 1.27 -12.72
CA GLY A 119 40.38 2.18 -13.36
C GLY A 119 39.15 2.54 -12.53
N MET A 120 39.12 2.12 -11.26
CA MET A 120 38.04 2.39 -10.33
C MET A 120 38.47 3.32 -9.18
N ILE A 121 37.51 3.94 -8.48
CA ILE A 121 37.81 4.89 -7.40
C ILE A 121 38.44 4.13 -6.22
N LYS A 122 39.58 4.63 -5.72
CA LYS A 122 40.31 4.05 -4.60
C LYS A 122 39.43 3.80 -3.37
N GLY A 123 39.59 2.61 -2.78
CA GLY A 123 38.88 2.21 -1.57
C GLY A 123 37.40 1.88 -1.75
N MET A 124 36.88 1.83 -2.98
CA MET A 124 35.53 1.33 -3.24
C MET A 124 35.51 -0.21 -3.17
N ASP A 125 34.51 -0.77 -2.49
CA ASP A 125 34.25 -2.21 -2.43
C ASP A 125 33.65 -2.70 -3.74
N HIS A 126 34.51 -3.09 -4.68
CA HIS A 126 34.12 -3.52 -6.02
C HIS A 126 33.39 -4.85 -6.05
N ASP A 127 33.74 -5.78 -5.15
CA ASP A 127 33.06 -7.07 -5.07
C ASP A 127 31.59 -6.85 -4.71
N PHE A 128 31.33 -5.98 -3.72
CA PHE A 128 29.98 -5.59 -3.34
C PHE A 128 29.26 -4.80 -4.45
N ALA A 129 29.95 -3.84 -5.09
CA ALA A 129 29.34 -3.05 -6.17
C ALA A 129 28.95 -3.91 -7.38
N SER A 130 29.80 -4.85 -7.78
CA SER A 130 29.61 -5.69 -8.97
C SER A 130 28.53 -6.76 -8.79
N GLU A 131 28.31 -7.25 -7.56
CA GLU A 131 27.23 -8.19 -7.24
C GLU A 131 25.83 -7.63 -7.61
N PHE A 132 25.65 -6.31 -7.48
CA PHE A 132 24.39 -5.63 -7.81
C PHE A 132 24.43 -4.87 -9.14
N GLY A 133 25.61 -4.37 -9.55
CA GLY A 133 25.80 -3.57 -10.77
C GLY A 133 25.78 -4.39 -12.05
N ASN A 134 26.54 -5.49 -12.11
CA ASN A 134 26.69 -6.27 -13.35
C ASN A 134 25.35 -6.85 -13.85
N PRO A 135 24.49 -7.43 -12.98
CA PRO A 135 23.19 -7.92 -13.42
C PRO A 135 22.30 -6.80 -13.98
N LEU A 136 22.43 -5.57 -13.45
CA LEU A 136 21.66 -4.42 -13.93
C LEU A 136 22.17 -3.94 -15.29
N GLU A 137 23.48 -3.87 -15.48
CA GLU A 137 24.11 -3.50 -16.76
C GLU A 137 23.78 -4.50 -17.88
N GLU A 138 23.73 -5.80 -17.57
CA GLU A 138 23.33 -6.85 -18.52
C GLU A 138 21.87 -6.69 -18.97
N VAL A 139 20.97 -6.39 -18.02
CA VAL A 139 19.55 -6.13 -18.31
C VAL A 139 19.39 -4.85 -19.12
N GLU A 140 20.07 -3.76 -18.75
CA GLU A 140 20.07 -2.51 -19.49
C GLU A 140 20.56 -2.72 -20.93
N GLY A 141 21.68 -3.42 -21.11
CA GLY A 141 22.23 -3.78 -22.41
C GLY A 141 21.27 -4.63 -23.26
N SER A 142 20.45 -5.48 -22.64
CA SER A 142 19.40 -6.24 -23.34
C SER A 142 18.25 -5.35 -23.77
N ILE A 143 17.76 -4.46 -22.90
CA ILE A 143 16.64 -3.56 -23.20
C ILE A 143 17.01 -2.60 -24.33
N LEU A 144 18.23 -2.04 -24.30
CA LEU A 144 18.68 -1.08 -25.31
C LEU A 144 18.87 -1.71 -26.69
N LYS A 145 19.11 -3.02 -26.79
CA LYS A 145 19.21 -3.74 -28.09
C LYS A 145 17.88 -3.80 -28.83
N ASP A 146 16.77 -4.00 -28.11
CA ASP A 146 15.45 -4.24 -28.72
C ASP A 146 14.73 -2.95 -29.14
N ILE A 147 15.14 -1.80 -28.61
CA ILE A 147 14.46 -0.50 -28.82
C ILE A 147 15.05 0.28 -30.01
N GLY A 148 16.15 -0.21 -30.60
CA GLY A 148 16.86 0.48 -31.68
C GLY A 148 17.65 1.71 -31.20
N PRO A 149 18.09 2.60 -32.10
CA PRO A 149 18.90 3.76 -31.72
C PRO A 149 18.10 4.70 -30.81
N CYS A 150 18.45 4.72 -29.52
CA CYS A 150 17.78 5.52 -28.51
C CYS A 150 18.73 6.49 -27.78
N PHE A 151 18.17 7.61 -27.34
CA PHE A 151 18.82 8.57 -26.48
C PHE A 151 18.64 8.13 -25.02
N ALA A 152 19.75 7.92 -24.30
CA ALA A 152 19.72 7.44 -22.91
C ALA A 152 20.23 8.50 -21.94
N VAL A 153 19.50 8.68 -20.84
CA VAL A 153 19.97 9.44 -19.68
C VAL A 153 20.81 8.50 -18.81
N ASP A 154 22.11 8.49 -19.05
CA ASP A 154 23.07 7.58 -18.43
C ASP A 154 23.45 8.03 -17.00
N TYR A 155 23.47 9.35 -16.75
CA TYR A 155 23.79 9.86 -15.42
C TYR A 155 23.07 11.18 -15.15
N MET A 156 22.51 11.36 -13.96
CA MET A 156 21.96 12.64 -13.52
C MET A 156 22.05 12.81 -12.01
N THR A 157 22.60 13.94 -11.57
CA THR A 157 22.70 14.28 -10.15
C THR A 157 22.38 15.73 -9.89
N THR A 158 21.95 16.04 -8.67
CA THR A 158 21.77 17.39 -8.17
C THR A 158 22.37 17.46 -6.77
N HIS A 159 23.22 18.47 -6.54
CA HIS A 159 23.86 18.69 -5.26
C HIS A 159 22.81 18.80 -4.15
N PRO A 160 23.02 18.18 -2.96
CA PRO A 160 22.05 18.14 -1.87
C PRO A 160 21.41 19.48 -1.52
N ALA A 161 22.21 20.56 -1.45
CA ALA A 161 21.75 21.90 -1.11
C ALA A 161 20.73 22.50 -2.10
N HIS A 162 20.64 21.95 -3.31
CA HIS A 162 19.79 22.46 -4.41
C HIS A 162 18.69 21.48 -4.82
N LYS A 163 18.48 20.38 -4.07
CA LYS A 163 17.38 19.44 -4.28
C LYS A 163 16.01 20.12 -4.10
N GLY A 164 14.99 19.60 -4.79
CA GLY A 164 13.62 20.14 -4.72
C GLY A 164 13.38 21.47 -5.45
N ARG A 165 14.42 22.10 -6.03
CA ARG A 165 14.32 23.40 -6.71
C ARG A 165 14.07 23.32 -8.22
N GLY A 166 13.77 22.12 -8.74
CA GLY A 166 13.52 21.89 -10.17
C GLY A 166 14.77 21.80 -11.06
N VAL A 167 15.97 21.75 -10.48
CA VAL A 167 17.25 21.73 -11.21
C VAL A 167 17.38 20.50 -12.13
N ALA A 168 17.11 19.29 -11.63
CA ALA A 168 17.11 18.07 -12.43
C ALA A 168 16.07 18.12 -13.56
N SER A 169 14.86 18.61 -13.25
CA SER A 169 13.79 18.78 -14.23
C SER A 169 14.18 19.76 -15.34
N MET A 170 14.94 20.81 -15.02
CA MET A 170 15.44 21.78 -15.99
C MET A 170 16.42 21.13 -16.98
N MET A 171 17.38 20.34 -16.50
CA MET A 171 18.31 19.59 -17.37
C MET A 171 17.57 18.58 -18.25
N LEU A 172 16.68 17.79 -17.65
CA LEU A 172 15.92 16.79 -18.39
C LEU A 172 15.02 17.43 -19.45
N LYS A 173 14.39 18.57 -19.14
CA LYS A 173 13.56 19.30 -20.09
C LYS A 173 14.37 19.83 -21.27
N GLU A 174 15.58 20.35 -21.04
CA GLU A 174 16.46 20.78 -22.13
C GLU A 174 16.87 19.59 -22.99
N ALA A 175 17.24 18.46 -22.39
CA ALA A 175 17.61 17.25 -23.12
C ALA A 175 16.45 16.69 -23.96
N LEU A 176 15.27 16.52 -23.36
CA LEU A 176 14.09 16.00 -24.05
C LEU A 176 13.65 16.92 -25.19
N LYS A 177 13.75 18.25 -25.02
CA LYS A 177 13.48 19.19 -26.10
C LYS A 177 14.37 18.93 -27.33
N ARG A 178 15.67 18.68 -27.14
CA ARG A 178 16.60 18.37 -28.24
C ARG A 178 16.30 17.02 -28.87
N VAL A 179 15.93 16.03 -28.06
CA VAL A 179 15.53 14.69 -28.53
C VAL A 179 14.27 14.78 -29.39
N ASP A 180 13.26 15.53 -28.94
CA ASP A 180 12.00 15.75 -29.67
C ASP A 180 12.27 16.46 -31.01
N GLU A 181 13.14 17.49 -31.02
CA GLU A 181 13.58 18.18 -32.25
C GLU A 181 14.25 17.22 -33.25
N ALA A 182 14.98 16.21 -32.76
CA ALA A 182 15.64 15.19 -33.58
C ALA A 182 14.78 13.95 -33.85
N SER A 183 13.53 13.91 -33.36
CA SER A 183 12.64 12.74 -33.46
C SER A 183 13.28 11.44 -32.94
N LEU A 184 14.10 11.54 -31.89
CA LEU A 184 14.77 10.40 -31.27
C LEU A 184 13.90 9.76 -30.19
N THR A 185 13.95 8.45 -30.06
CA THR A 185 13.32 7.74 -28.94
C THR A 185 14.16 7.92 -27.68
N SER A 186 13.62 8.52 -26.62
CA SER A 186 14.28 8.58 -25.30
C SER A 186 13.81 7.50 -24.35
N ILE A 187 14.74 6.93 -23.57
CA ILE A 187 14.44 6.03 -22.45
C ILE A 187 14.99 6.66 -21.18
N VAL A 188 14.19 6.66 -20.11
CA VAL A 188 14.62 7.07 -18.77
C VAL A 188 14.41 5.88 -17.83
N MET A 189 15.51 5.37 -17.27
CA MET A 189 15.47 4.32 -16.25
C MET A 189 15.59 4.95 -14.86
N ALA A 190 14.65 4.64 -13.97
CA ALA A 190 14.67 5.10 -12.58
C ALA A 190 14.39 3.91 -11.64
N SER A 191 15.28 3.66 -10.69
CA SER A 191 15.14 2.61 -9.68
C SER A 191 14.50 3.17 -8.40
N PRO A 192 13.41 2.58 -7.89
CA PRO A 192 12.83 3.00 -6.60
C PRO A 192 13.63 2.46 -5.41
N ALA A 193 13.91 3.31 -4.42
CA ALA A 193 14.36 2.90 -3.08
C ALA A 193 13.20 2.24 -2.29
N GLY A 194 13.50 1.18 -1.53
CA GLY A 194 12.51 0.23 -1.01
C GLY A 194 11.69 0.60 0.25
N LYS A 195 10.58 -0.17 0.39
CA LYS A 195 9.72 -0.56 1.55
C LYS A 195 8.89 0.48 2.35
N LYS A 196 7.69 0.04 2.82
CA LYS A 196 7.21 -0.01 4.24
C LYS A 196 5.78 -0.60 4.41
N LEU A 197 5.51 -1.21 5.58
CA LEU A 197 4.26 -1.92 5.99
C LEU A 197 3.53 -1.24 7.16
N LEU A 198 2.17 -1.27 7.24
CA LEU A 198 1.41 -1.47 8.49
C LEU A 198 -0.14 -1.71 8.37
N GLN A 199 -0.74 -2.63 9.16
CA GLN A 199 -2.06 -2.45 9.83
C GLN A 199 -2.30 -3.32 11.11
N VAL A 200 -1.93 -2.85 12.31
CA VAL A 200 -2.10 -3.63 13.57
C VAL A 200 -3.45 -3.37 14.30
N VAL A 201 -4.03 -2.17 14.18
CA VAL A 201 -5.19 -1.74 15.00
C VAL A 201 -6.46 -2.55 14.73
N TRP A 202 -6.79 -2.80 13.45
CA TRP A 202 -8.02 -3.50 13.08
C TRP A 202 -8.03 -4.95 13.56
N ALA A 203 -6.87 -5.60 13.49
CA ALA A 203 -6.69 -6.97 13.95
C ALA A 203 -6.95 -7.10 15.45
N THR A 204 -6.45 -6.14 16.25
CA THR A 204 -6.68 -6.09 17.70
C THR A 204 -8.15 -5.92 18.04
N VAL A 205 -8.82 -4.97 17.37
CA VAL A 205 -10.23 -4.64 17.61
C VAL A 205 -11.14 -5.81 17.24
N MET A 206 -10.93 -6.45 16.09
CA MET A 206 -11.72 -7.60 15.65
C MET A 206 -11.44 -8.87 16.47
N ALA A 207 -10.20 -9.08 16.92
CA ALA A 207 -9.84 -10.27 17.68
C ALA A 207 -10.32 -10.24 19.15
N GLN A 208 -10.38 -9.07 19.79
CA GLN A 208 -10.69 -8.97 21.23
C GLN A 208 -11.86 -8.06 21.61
N GLY A 209 -12.34 -7.20 20.72
CA GLY A 209 -13.40 -6.25 21.05
C GLY A 209 -14.70 -6.94 21.48
N SER A 210 -15.09 -8.01 20.79
CA SER A 210 -16.28 -8.80 21.15
C SER A 210 -16.12 -9.48 22.50
N SER A 211 -14.94 -10.03 22.81
CA SER A 211 -14.64 -10.64 24.11
C SER A 211 -14.69 -9.62 25.25
N TYR A 212 -14.18 -8.41 25.01
CA TYR A 212 -14.26 -7.31 25.97
C TYR A 212 -15.72 -6.89 26.23
N LEU A 213 -16.51 -6.64 25.18
CA LEU A 213 -17.91 -6.23 25.34
C LEU A 213 -18.76 -7.30 26.03
N ILE A 214 -18.51 -8.58 25.75
CA ILE A 214 -19.16 -9.69 26.47
C ILE A 214 -18.69 -9.76 27.93
N SER A 215 -17.42 -9.44 28.22
CA SER A 215 -16.90 -9.38 29.60
C SER A 215 -17.56 -8.27 30.44
N LEU A 216 -18.09 -7.23 29.79
CA LEU A 216 -18.92 -6.20 30.43
C LEU A 216 -20.38 -6.66 30.63
N GLU A 217 -20.67 -7.94 30.40
CA GLU A 217 -22.00 -8.55 30.48
C GLU A 217 -23.04 -7.94 29.53
N LEU A 218 -22.59 -7.40 28.38
CA LEU A 218 -23.50 -7.01 27.31
C LEU A 218 -24.12 -8.25 26.65
N LYS A 219 -25.43 -8.17 26.38
CA LYS A 219 -26.14 -9.21 25.63
C LYS A 219 -25.55 -9.30 24.21
N PRO A 220 -25.37 -10.50 23.63
CA PRO A 220 -24.80 -10.67 22.29
C PRO A 220 -25.48 -9.83 21.20
N ALA A 221 -26.80 -9.64 21.28
CA ALA A 221 -27.55 -8.79 20.35
C ALA A 221 -27.11 -7.31 20.39
N ILE A 222 -26.76 -6.78 21.55
CA ILE A 222 -26.25 -5.40 21.70
C ILE A 222 -24.84 -5.32 21.12
N VAL A 223 -24.00 -6.33 21.36
CA VAL A 223 -22.65 -6.40 20.78
C VAL A 223 -22.72 -6.37 19.25
N SER A 224 -23.62 -7.13 18.62
CA SER A 224 -23.85 -7.07 17.17
C SER A 224 -24.30 -5.69 16.67
N LEU A 225 -25.16 -4.98 17.42
CA LEU A 225 -25.58 -3.61 17.08
C LEU A 225 -24.43 -2.60 17.19
N VAL A 226 -23.58 -2.75 18.22
CA VAL A 226 -22.39 -1.89 18.40
C VAL A 226 -21.44 -2.03 17.22
N TRP A 227 -21.25 -3.25 16.70
CA TRP A 227 -20.40 -3.49 15.53
C TRP A 227 -20.97 -2.97 14.21
N LEU A 228 -22.25 -2.59 14.16
CA LEU A 228 -22.82 -1.87 13.01
C LEU A 228 -22.23 -0.46 12.87
N ALA A 229 -21.59 0.07 13.91
CA ALA A 229 -20.91 1.37 13.88
C ALA A 229 -19.89 1.46 12.74
N GLY A 230 -19.09 0.41 12.52
CA GLY A 230 -18.07 0.37 11.46
C GLY A 230 -18.67 0.57 10.07
N PRO A 231 -19.61 -0.29 9.62
CA PRO A 231 -20.33 -0.12 8.36
C PRO A 231 -21.02 1.24 8.21
N VAL A 232 -21.65 1.76 9.27
CA VAL A 232 -22.34 3.06 9.24
C VAL A 232 -21.34 4.20 9.05
N CYS A 233 -20.25 4.22 9.81
CA CYS A 233 -19.19 5.21 9.68
C CYS A 233 -18.50 5.11 8.31
N GLY A 234 -18.26 3.90 7.81
CA GLY A 234 -17.74 3.65 6.48
C GLY A 234 -18.62 4.19 5.35
N THR A 235 -19.94 4.05 5.49
CA THR A 235 -20.91 4.49 4.47
C THR A 235 -21.09 6.01 4.48
N ILE A 236 -21.10 6.65 5.65
CA ILE A 236 -21.47 8.06 5.79
C ILE A 236 -20.25 8.96 5.95
N LEU A 237 -19.36 8.63 6.88
CA LEU A 237 -18.27 9.52 7.28
C LEU A 237 -17.07 9.43 6.34
N GLN A 238 -16.75 8.24 5.84
CA GLN A 238 -15.61 8.08 4.92
C GLN A 238 -15.77 8.90 3.63
N PRO A 239 -16.95 8.96 2.99
CA PRO A 239 -17.14 9.79 1.80
C PRO A 239 -17.02 11.28 2.06
N TYR A 240 -17.52 11.73 3.20
CA TYR A 240 -17.35 13.10 3.64
C TYR A 240 -15.86 13.46 3.79
N ILE A 241 -15.08 12.60 4.42
CA ILE A 241 -13.63 12.83 4.62
C ILE A 241 -12.86 12.71 3.30
N GLY A 242 -13.18 11.73 2.45
CA GLY A 242 -12.57 11.59 1.12
C GLY A 242 -12.76 12.84 0.27
N TYR A 243 -13.97 13.40 0.25
CA TYR A 243 -14.25 14.67 -0.39
C TYR A 243 -13.47 15.82 0.27
N LYS A 244 -13.57 15.99 1.60
CA LYS A 244 -12.89 17.11 2.29
C LYS A 244 -11.38 17.08 2.15
N SER A 245 -10.77 15.90 2.10
CA SER A 245 -9.33 15.75 1.89
C SER A 245 -8.91 16.01 0.45
N ASP A 246 -9.76 15.77 -0.56
CA ASP A 246 -9.48 16.15 -1.97
C ASP A 246 -9.37 17.68 -2.16
N PHE A 247 -10.04 18.44 -1.31
CA PHE A 247 -10.16 19.90 -1.38
C PHE A 247 -9.42 20.60 -0.22
N CYS A 248 -8.48 19.92 0.43
CA CYS A 248 -7.73 20.47 1.54
C CYS A 248 -6.50 21.26 1.05
N THR A 249 -6.37 22.49 1.54
CA THR A 249 -5.29 23.43 1.18
C THR A 249 -4.24 23.59 2.28
N HIS A 250 -4.20 22.66 3.25
CA HIS A 250 -3.27 22.77 4.37
C HIS A 250 -1.81 22.75 3.89
N GLN A 251 -0.95 23.52 4.55
CA GLN A 251 0.50 23.62 4.24
C GLN A 251 1.25 22.29 4.38
N TRP A 252 0.66 21.31 5.04
CA TRP A 252 1.24 19.98 5.27
C TRP A 252 0.92 18.99 4.14
N GLY A 253 0.16 19.44 3.14
CA GLY A 253 -0.43 18.58 2.11
C GLY A 253 -1.92 18.37 2.32
N ARG A 254 -2.55 17.71 1.33
CA ARG A 254 -4.00 17.51 1.28
C ARG A 254 -4.52 16.34 2.14
N ARG A 255 -3.72 15.28 2.32
CA ARG A 255 -4.08 14.07 3.08
C ARG A 255 -3.49 14.07 4.49
N ARG A 256 -2.25 14.57 4.64
CA ARG A 256 -1.49 14.53 5.90
C ARG A 256 -2.25 15.04 7.14
N PRO A 257 -2.98 16.18 7.11
CA PRO A 257 -3.71 16.64 8.29
C PRO A 257 -4.77 15.62 8.76
N PHE A 258 -5.52 15.03 7.83
CA PHE A 258 -6.56 14.04 8.16
C PHE A 258 -5.95 12.75 8.74
N MET A 259 -4.79 12.33 8.22
CA MET A 259 -4.05 11.18 8.79
C MET A 259 -3.60 11.46 10.22
N ILE A 260 -2.96 12.60 10.47
CA ILE A 260 -2.39 12.92 11.79
C ILE A 260 -3.50 13.13 12.83
N TYR A 261 -4.49 13.99 12.54
CA TYR A 261 -5.58 14.24 13.47
C TYR A 261 -6.45 13.00 13.70
N GLY A 262 -6.72 12.21 12.66
CA GLY A 262 -7.39 10.92 12.80
C GLY A 262 -6.60 9.94 13.67
N THR A 263 -5.27 9.94 13.56
CA THR A 263 -4.40 9.07 14.36
C THR A 263 -4.41 9.45 15.83
N ILE A 264 -4.26 10.75 16.13
CA ILE A 264 -4.35 11.26 17.51
C ILE A 264 -5.70 10.87 18.11
N PHE A 265 -6.79 11.12 17.38
CA PHE A 265 -8.12 10.80 17.86
C PHE A 265 -8.36 9.28 18.04
N THR A 266 -7.86 8.45 17.12
CA THR A 266 -7.93 6.98 17.22
C THR A 266 -7.17 6.47 18.44
N ILE A 267 -5.97 6.98 18.69
CA ILE A 267 -5.15 6.64 19.86
C ILE A 267 -5.87 7.05 21.15
N SER A 268 -6.48 8.24 21.18
CA SER A 268 -7.27 8.68 22.33
C SER A 268 -8.45 7.73 22.60
N CYS A 269 -9.27 7.42 21.60
CA CYS A 269 -10.44 6.54 21.75
C CYS A 269 -10.07 5.10 22.15
N ILE A 270 -9.05 4.49 21.53
CA ILE A 270 -8.69 3.10 21.84
C ILE A 270 -8.15 2.96 23.27
N ASN A 271 -7.43 3.96 23.77
CA ASN A 271 -6.98 3.98 25.16
C ASN A 271 -8.15 4.26 26.10
N ALA A 272 -9.01 5.25 25.81
CA ALA A 272 -10.20 5.53 26.61
C ALA A 272 -11.10 4.29 26.78
N LEU A 273 -11.31 3.54 25.68
CA LEU A 273 -12.02 2.25 25.70
C LEU A 273 -11.35 1.23 26.63
N SER A 274 -10.02 1.08 26.54
CA SER A 274 -9.30 0.09 27.35
C SER A 274 -9.30 0.37 28.85
N TRP A 275 -9.45 1.65 29.25
CA TRP A 275 -9.42 2.10 30.65
C TRP A 275 -10.81 2.49 31.19
N THR A 276 -11.89 2.27 30.43
CA THR A 276 -13.24 2.73 30.77
C THR A 276 -13.70 2.27 32.16
N SER A 277 -13.48 1.00 32.51
CA SER A 277 -13.88 0.44 33.81
C SER A 277 -13.19 1.13 34.99
N GLU A 278 -11.91 1.41 34.89
CA GLU A 278 -11.10 2.00 35.95
C GLU A 278 -11.38 3.49 36.10
N VAL A 279 -11.57 4.21 34.99
CA VAL A 279 -11.93 5.63 35.00
C VAL A 279 -13.28 5.84 35.68
N VAL A 280 -14.29 5.04 35.34
CA VAL A 280 -15.61 5.16 35.96
C VAL A 280 -15.54 4.84 37.46
N ARG A 281 -14.84 3.76 37.85
CA ARG A 281 -14.65 3.41 39.27
C ARG A 281 -13.90 4.49 40.04
N LEU A 282 -12.87 5.10 39.43
CA LEU A 282 -12.15 6.22 40.03
C LEU A 282 -13.08 7.41 40.28
N ILE A 283 -13.90 7.79 39.30
CA ILE A 283 -14.86 8.89 39.42
C ILE A 283 -15.90 8.58 40.51
N TRP A 284 -16.44 7.35 40.54
CA TRP A 284 -17.41 6.91 41.55
C TRP A 284 -16.85 6.97 42.97
N ASN A 285 -15.60 6.52 43.14
CA ASN A 285 -14.87 6.60 44.40
C ASN A 285 -14.66 8.05 44.85
N ILE A 286 -14.31 8.96 43.93
CA ILE A 286 -14.16 10.40 44.23
C ILE A 286 -15.51 11.01 44.65
N LEU A 287 -16.61 10.57 44.03
CA LEU A 287 -17.96 11.05 44.34
C LEU A 287 -18.59 10.38 45.59
N GLY A 288 -17.88 9.45 46.24
CA GLY A 288 -18.35 8.78 47.46
C GLY A 288 -19.53 7.83 47.24
N VAL A 289 -19.77 7.38 46.00
CA VAL A 289 -20.86 6.46 45.66
C VAL A 289 -20.33 5.03 45.70
N SER A 290 -20.99 4.14 46.44
CA SER A 290 -20.52 2.75 46.61
C SER A 290 -20.62 1.93 45.31
N ASP A 291 -19.58 1.13 45.03
CA ASP A 291 -19.41 0.25 43.85
C ASP A 291 -20.53 -0.81 43.64
N HIS A 292 -21.41 -1.01 44.63
CA HIS A 292 -22.45 -2.04 44.60
C HIS A 292 -23.75 -1.63 43.89
N GLU A 293 -23.85 -0.40 43.39
CA GLU A 293 -25.04 0.04 42.67
C GLU A 293 -25.02 -0.36 41.19
N VAL A 294 -26.17 -0.86 40.72
CA VAL A 294 -26.49 -1.16 39.30
C VAL A 294 -26.09 0.00 38.36
N GLY A 295 -26.02 1.23 38.88
CA GLY A 295 -25.61 2.44 38.16
C GLY A 295 -24.19 2.43 37.60
N ALA A 296 -23.16 2.05 38.37
CA ALA A 296 -21.77 2.10 37.89
C ALA A 296 -21.54 1.14 36.71
N LYS A 297 -22.12 -0.06 36.79
CA LYS A 297 -22.07 -1.05 35.71
C LYS A 297 -22.80 -0.57 34.46
N PHE A 298 -23.98 0.04 34.61
CA PHE A 298 -24.72 0.62 33.50
C PHE A 298 -23.93 1.75 32.81
N VAL A 299 -23.30 2.63 33.60
CA VAL A 299 -22.44 3.71 33.07
C VAL A 299 -21.26 3.16 32.29
N ILE A 300 -20.55 2.15 32.82
CA ILE A 300 -19.45 1.48 32.11
C ILE A 300 -19.92 0.90 30.77
N GLN A 301 -21.08 0.24 30.75
CA GLN A 301 -21.65 -0.33 29.52
C GLN A 301 -21.98 0.75 28.48
N VAL A 302 -22.64 1.83 28.89
CA VAL A 302 -23.01 2.95 27.99
C VAL A 302 -21.77 3.65 27.45
N LEU A 303 -20.78 3.94 28.31
CA LEU A 303 -19.53 4.57 27.88
C LEU A 303 -18.72 3.66 26.96
N ALA A 304 -18.61 2.37 27.25
CA ALA A 304 -17.93 1.43 26.36
C ALA A 304 -18.59 1.36 24.97
N ILE A 305 -19.93 1.39 24.90
CA ILE A 305 -20.65 1.47 23.64
C ILE A 305 -20.32 2.78 22.90
N ALA A 306 -20.38 3.91 23.60
CA ALA A 306 -20.07 5.22 23.03
C ALA A 306 -18.62 5.30 22.52
N GLU A 307 -17.65 4.78 23.28
CA GLU A 307 -16.23 4.71 22.92
C GLU A 307 -15.98 3.81 21.71
N VAL A 308 -16.68 2.66 21.59
CA VAL A 308 -16.57 1.84 20.37
C VAL A 308 -17.09 2.60 19.15
N TRP A 309 -18.18 3.34 19.26
CA TRP A 309 -18.67 4.20 18.18
C TRP A 309 -17.68 5.33 17.87
N ALA A 310 -17.14 5.99 18.89
CA ALA A 310 -16.15 7.05 18.74
C ALA A 310 -14.88 6.53 18.05
N LEU A 311 -14.39 5.35 18.43
CA LEU A 311 -13.26 4.68 17.77
C LEU A 311 -13.52 4.41 16.29
N ASN A 312 -14.73 3.93 15.94
CA ASN A 312 -15.13 3.69 14.55
C ASN A 312 -15.27 4.99 13.75
N VAL A 313 -15.62 6.11 14.38
CA VAL A 313 -15.58 7.45 13.76
C VAL A 313 -14.14 7.91 13.56
N ALA A 314 -13.29 7.73 14.58
CA ALA A 314 -11.92 8.21 14.64
C ALA A 314 -10.98 7.58 13.62
N ILE A 315 -11.23 6.32 13.26
CA ILE A 315 -10.38 5.56 12.33
C ILE A 315 -10.63 5.93 10.86
N GLN A 316 -11.80 6.48 10.53
CA GLN A 316 -12.18 6.78 9.14
C GLN A 316 -11.25 7.78 8.44
N PRO A 317 -10.82 8.90 9.07
CA PRO A 317 -9.88 9.82 8.44
C PRO A 317 -8.54 9.18 8.10
N VAL A 318 -8.03 8.32 8.98
CA VAL A 318 -6.76 7.61 8.77
C VAL A 318 -6.89 6.65 7.59
N GLN A 319 -7.94 5.81 7.57
CA GLN A 319 -8.15 4.83 6.51
C GLN A 319 -8.38 5.49 5.15
N ALA A 320 -9.24 6.51 5.09
CA ALA A 320 -9.52 7.21 3.84
C ALA A 320 -8.26 7.85 3.25
N SER A 321 -7.50 8.53 4.11
CA SER A 321 -6.38 9.35 3.68
C SER A 321 -5.17 8.51 3.29
N ILE A 322 -4.83 7.45 4.05
CA ILE A 322 -3.73 6.53 3.67
C ILE A 322 -4.03 5.84 2.34
N ARG A 323 -5.27 5.38 2.13
CA ARG A 323 -5.66 4.72 0.88
C ARG A 323 -5.63 5.68 -0.31
N ALA A 324 -6.14 6.90 -0.14
CA ALA A 324 -6.06 7.92 -1.18
C ALA A 324 -4.60 8.33 -1.45
N LEU A 325 -3.75 8.37 -0.42
CA LEU A 325 -2.32 8.69 -0.57
C LEU A 325 -1.58 7.66 -1.44
N ILE A 326 -1.87 6.37 -1.31
CA ILE A 326 -1.28 5.34 -2.18
C ILE A 326 -1.64 5.59 -3.66
N VAL A 327 -2.89 5.97 -3.94
CA VAL A 327 -3.33 6.30 -5.30
C VAL A 327 -2.65 7.57 -5.80
N ASP A 328 -2.50 8.56 -4.92
CA ASP A 328 -1.97 9.88 -5.22
C ASP A 328 -0.44 9.88 -5.44
N SER A 329 0.30 8.99 -4.74
CA SER A 329 1.77 8.96 -4.74
C SER A 329 2.37 7.95 -5.73
N CYS A 330 1.60 6.97 -6.23
CA CYS A 330 2.13 5.88 -7.06
C CYS A 330 1.74 6.04 -8.55
N PRO A 331 2.69 5.95 -9.49
CA PRO A 331 2.39 5.88 -10.93
C PRO A 331 1.48 4.68 -11.26
N GLY A 332 0.63 4.82 -12.29
CA GLY A 332 -0.35 3.79 -12.68
C GLY A 332 0.25 2.40 -12.95
N ALA A 333 1.46 2.35 -13.54
CA ALA A 333 2.18 1.10 -13.77
C ALA A 333 2.61 0.39 -12.47
N GLN A 334 2.98 1.16 -11.44
CA GLN A 334 3.41 0.64 -10.14
C GLN A 334 2.25 0.44 -9.16
N ALA A 335 1.05 0.92 -9.50
CA ALA A 335 -0.12 0.88 -8.63
C ALA A 335 -0.48 -0.54 -8.18
N VAL A 336 -0.25 -1.55 -9.04
CA VAL A 336 -0.51 -2.96 -8.72
C VAL A 336 0.43 -3.47 -7.61
N ILE A 337 1.71 -3.14 -7.69
CA ILE A 337 2.75 -3.54 -6.73
C ILE A 337 2.63 -2.72 -5.44
N ALA A 338 2.37 -1.41 -5.52
CA ALA A 338 2.17 -0.57 -4.33
C ALA A 338 1.00 -1.08 -3.47
N ASN A 339 -0.12 -1.43 -4.12
CA ASN A 339 -1.26 -1.99 -3.43
C ASN A 339 -1.02 -3.42 -2.92
N SER A 340 -0.11 -4.20 -3.51
CA SER A 340 0.27 -5.50 -2.96
C SER A 340 1.01 -5.33 -1.63
N TYR A 341 1.99 -4.43 -1.55
CA TYR A 341 2.67 -4.12 -0.28
C TYR A 341 1.71 -3.60 0.80
N ALA A 342 0.76 -2.73 0.43
CA ALA A 342 -0.29 -2.28 1.34
C ALA A 342 -1.16 -3.44 1.85
N SER A 343 -1.44 -4.44 1.01
CA SER A 343 -2.18 -5.64 1.41
C SER A 343 -1.36 -6.63 2.25
N ILE A 344 -0.05 -6.78 2.00
CA ILE A 344 0.85 -7.55 2.87
C ILE A 344 0.82 -6.95 4.28
N ALA A 345 0.88 -5.62 4.38
CA ALA A 345 0.81 -4.91 5.64
C ALA A 345 -0.48 -5.18 6.44
N VAL A 346 -1.62 -5.21 5.74
CA VAL A 346 -2.92 -5.60 6.30
C VAL A 346 -2.86 -7.00 6.89
N ILE A 347 -2.30 -7.94 6.13
CA ILE A 347 -2.30 -9.36 6.49
C ILE A 347 -1.32 -9.64 7.63
N ILE A 348 -0.13 -9.04 7.64
CA ILE A 348 0.82 -9.20 8.76
C ILE A 348 0.23 -8.68 10.06
N GLY A 349 -0.39 -7.49 10.02
CA GLY A 349 -1.03 -6.96 11.22
C GLY A 349 -2.21 -7.84 11.69
N SER A 350 -2.96 -8.42 10.76
CA SER A 350 -3.98 -9.45 11.06
C SER A 350 -3.39 -10.68 11.74
N ALA A 351 -2.29 -11.23 11.20
CA ALA A 351 -1.59 -12.38 11.78
C ALA A 351 -1.06 -12.09 13.19
N ILE A 352 -0.47 -10.91 13.41
CA ILE A 352 -0.02 -10.48 14.74
C ILE A 352 -1.21 -10.39 15.70
N GLY A 353 -2.32 -9.77 15.28
CA GLY A 353 -3.51 -9.64 16.12
C GLY A 353 -4.10 -11.00 16.53
N TYR A 354 -4.24 -11.94 15.60
CA TYR A 354 -4.71 -13.30 15.91
C TYR A 354 -3.70 -14.07 16.78
N GLY A 355 -2.40 -13.94 16.52
CA GLY A 355 -1.34 -14.54 17.34
C GLY A 355 -1.36 -14.03 18.78
N CYS A 356 -1.47 -12.72 18.97
CA CYS A 356 -1.61 -12.10 20.29
C CYS A 356 -2.91 -12.48 21.02
N ALA A 357 -4.00 -12.70 20.29
CA ALA A 357 -5.25 -13.19 20.85
C ALA A 357 -5.19 -14.68 21.26
N PHE A 358 -4.28 -15.45 20.66
CA PHE A 358 -4.04 -16.85 21.05
C PHE A 358 -3.17 -16.99 22.32
N ILE A 359 -2.22 -16.08 22.54
CA ILE A 359 -1.31 -16.09 23.68
C ILE A 359 -1.99 -15.50 24.93
N GLU A 360 -2.06 -16.28 26.02
CA GLU A 360 -2.54 -15.77 27.32
C GLU A 360 -1.44 -14.95 28.01
N MET A 361 -1.71 -13.67 28.27
CA MET A 361 -0.82 -12.85 29.10
C MET A 361 -0.99 -13.19 30.59
N PRO A 362 0.06 -13.06 31.42
CA PRO A 362 -0.02 -13.29 32.85
C PRO A 362 -1.14 -12.46 33.49
N LYS A 363 -1.87 -13.07 34.44
CA LYS A 363 -2.92 -12.36 35.18
C LYS A 363 -2.26 -11.23 35.98
N GLY A 364 -2.62 -10.00 35.64
CA GLY A 364 -2.20 -8.80 36.36
C GLY A 364 -2.78 -8.73 37.78
N PRO A 365 -2.38 -7.72 38.57
CA PRO A 365 -2.91 -7.51 39.91
C PRO A 365 -4.44 -7.31 39.90
N ALA A 366 -5.12 -7.67 40.99
CA ALA A 366 -6.59 -7.79 41.06
C ALA A 366 -7.38 -6.50 40.76
N TRP A 367 -6.74 -5.33 40.87
CA TRP A 367 -7.34 -4.04 40.51
C TRP A 367 -7.38 -3.78 39.01
N LEU A 368 -6.60 -4.53 38.21
CA LEU A 368 -6.46 -4.32 36.77
C LEU A 368 -7.38 -5.26 35.99
N THR A 369 -8.47 -4.71 35.46
CA THR A 369 -9.42 -5.47 34.62
C THR A 369 -8.81 -5.69 33.23
N ASN A 370 -8.91 -6.92 32.70
CA ASN A 370 -8.51 -7.30 31.33
C ASN A 370 -7.12 -6.78 30.88
N PRO A 371 -6.02 -7.20 31.54
CA PRO A 371 -4.66 -6.73 31.22
C PRO A 371 -4.25 -7.00 29.76
N GLN A 372 -4.71 -8.12 29.19
CA GLN A 372 -4.40 -8.49 27.80
C GLN A 372 -4.96 -7.46 26.80
N PHE A 373 -6.21 -7.02 26.98
CA PHE A 373 -6.84 -6.04 26.10
C PHE A 373 -6.10 -4.70 26.14
N LYS A 374 -5.75 -4.22 27.35
CA LYS A 374 -4.99 -2.98 27.56
C LYS A 374 -3.62 -3.00 26.89
N SER A 375 -2.86 -4.07 27.08
CA SER A 375 -1.55 -4.23 26.44
C SER A 375 -1.65 -4.18 24.92
N LEU A 376 -2.70 -4.79 24.34
CA LEU A 376 -2.89 -4.77 22.89
C LEU A 376 -3.37 -3.43 22.37
N CYS A 377 -4.23 -2.71 23.09
CA CYS A 377 -4.58 -1.33 22.76
C CYS A 377 -3.34 -0.42 22.80
N PHE A 378 -2.43 -0.62 23.76
CA PHE A 378 -1.17 0.11 23.84
C PHE A 378 -0.25 -0.20 22.64
N ILE A 379 -0.01 -1.48 22.34
CA ILE A 379 0.80 -1.91 21.19
C ILE A 379 0.21 -1.36 19.88
N ALA A 380 -1.12 -1.46 19.71
CA ALA A 380 -1.81 -0.93 18.54
C ALA A 380 -1.65 0.59 18.42
N SER A 381 -1.69 1.32 19.54
CA SER A 381 -1.50 2.78 19.57
C SER A 381 -0.08 3.20 19.16
N VAL A 382 0.93 2.54 19.75
CA VAL A 382 2.34 2.79 19.42
C VAL A 382 2.62 2.45 17.96
N SER A 383 2.14 1.30 17.50
CA SER A 383 2.28 0.86 16.11
C SER A 383 1.64 1.86 15.14
N LEU A 384 0.39 2.28 15.39
CA LEU A 384 -0.29 3.28 14.55
C LEU A 384 0.47 4.61 14.53
N GLY A 385 0.88 5.11 15.69
CA GLY A 385 1.60 6.38 15.81
C GLY A 385 2.93 6.37 15.05
N ILE A 386 3.76 5.34 15.26
CA ILE A 386 5.05 5.19 14.59
C ILE A 386 4.87 5.16 13.07
N THR A 387 3.89 4.41 12.59
CA THR A 387 3.76 4.22 11.13
C THR A 387 3.16 5.40 10.43
N VAL A 388 2.17 6.07 11.01
CA VAL A 388 1.67 7.33 10.45
C VAL A 388 2.74 8.41 10.52
N ALA A 389 3.57 8.44 11.57
CA ALA A 389 4.71 9.34 11.63
C ALA A 389 5.70 9.04 10.50
N ILE A 390 6.09 7.78 10.29
CA ILE A 390 6.99 7.39 9.21
C ILE A 390 6.39 7.75 7.84
N THR A 391 5.12 7.42 7.57
CA THR A 391 4.44 7.77 6.32
C THR A 391 4.43 9.28 6.10
N SER A 392 4.14 10.05 7.15
CA SER A 392 4.09 11.51 7.10
C SER A 392 5.47 12.16 6.97
N LEU A 393 6.55 11.50 7.37
CA LEU A 393 7.91 12.02 7.20
C LEU A 393 8.50 11.66 5.84
N MET A 394 8.17 10.47 5.31
CA MET A 394 8.76 9.94 4.08
C MET A 394 8.04 10.40 2.80
N ILE A 395 6.73 10.68 2.85
CA ILE A 395 5.94 11.04 1.68
C ILE A 395 5.73 12.54 1.65
N GLU A 396 6.32 13.23 0.67
CA GLU A 396 6.10 14.64 0.42
C GLU A 396 4.74 14.87 -0.28
N GLU A 397 3.90 15.73 0.29
CA GLU A 397 2.59 16.06 -0.27
C GLU A 397 2.53 17.53 -0.68
N LYS A 398 2.00 17.79 -1.88
CA LYS A 398 1.76 19.15 -2.37
C LYS A 398 0.41 19.67 -1.88
N ALA A 399 0.35 20.94 -1.50
CA ALA A 399 -0.91 21.63 -1.23
C ALA A 399 -1.67 21.89 -2.55
N VAL A 400 -3.00 21.92 -2.48
CA VAL A 400 -3.86 22.31 -3.62
C VAL A 400 -3.97 23.83 -3.64
N ASP A 401 -3.81 24.46 -4.81
CA ASP A 401 -3.93 25.91 -4.96
C ASP A 401 -5.33 26.43 -4.60
N THR A 402 -5.34 27.62 -4.00
CA THR A 402 -6.46 28.23 -3.27
C THR A 402 -7.60 28.75 -4.15
N ASP A 403 -7.40 28.89 -5.46
CA ASP A 403 -8.27 29.72 -6.32
C ASP A 403 -9.62 29.09 -6.68
N CYS A 404 -9.82 27.79 -6.39
CA CYS A 404 -11.00 27.05 -6.85
C CYS A 404 -12.04 26.70 -5.75
N LEU A 405 -11.84 27.15 -4.51
CA LEU A 405 -12.54 26.58 -3.35
C LEU A 405 -13.61 27.50 -2.74
N GLY A 406 -14.82 27.43 -3.29
CA GLY A 406 -16.01 27.99 -2.62
C GLY A 406 -16.38 27.20 -1.36
N LYS A 407 -16.88 27.89 -0.32
CA LYS A 407 -17.43 27.25 0.90
C LYS A 407 -18.54 26.25 0.52
N SER A 408 -18.28 24.96 0.69
CA SER A 408 -19.22 23.89 0.38
C SER A 408 -19.98 23.44 1.63
N GLY A 409 -21.28 23.71 1.68
CA GLY A 409 -22.18 23.17 2.70
C GLY A 409 -22.37 21.67 2.56
N ILE A 410 -22.74 20.98 3.65
CA ILE A 410 -22.82 19.50 3.69
C ILE A 410 -23.77 18.91 2.63
N ARG A 411 -24.87 19.63 2.31
CA ARG A 411 -25.81 19.23 1.25
C ARG A 411 -25.18 19.28 -0.15
N LYS A 412 -24.31 20.26 -0.41
CA LYS A 412 -23.58 20.37 -1.69
C LYS A 412 -22.60 19.20 -1.83
N ILE A 413 -21.86 18.88 -0.77
CA ILE A 413 -20.93 17.75 -0.73
C ILE A 413 -21.62 16.44 -1.11
N TRP A 414 -22.74 16.11 -0.46
CA TRP A 414 -23.48 14.90 -0.77
C TRP A 414 -24.04 14.89 -2.20
N ARG A 415 -24.53 16.04 -2.70
CA ARG A 415 -24.96 16.16 -4.09
C ARG A 415 -23.84 15.85 -5.08
N GLU A 416 -22.64 16.37 -4.85
CA GLU A 416 -21.47 16.09 -5.68
C GLU A 416 -21.04 14.63 -5.62
N ILE A 417 -21.06 14.00 -4.44
CA ILE A 417 -20.77 12.57 -4.29
C ILE A 417 -21.79 11.73 -5.07
N PHE A 418 -23.08 12.03 -4.96
CA PHE A 418 -24.12 11.32 -5.72
C PHE A 418 -24.01 11.57 -7.23
N LYS A 419 -23.62 12.77 -7.65
CA LYS A 419 -23.30 13.08 -9.05
C LYS A 419 -22.13 12.22 -9.51
N ALA A 420 -21.03 12.18 -8.75
CA ALA A 420 -19.85 11.38 -9.04
C ALA A 420 -20.18 9.88 -9.18
N ILE A 421 -20.97 9.30 -8.27
CA ILE A 421 -21.41 7.89 -8.36
C ILE A 421 -22.09 7.61 -9.72
N LYS A 422 -22.92 8.54 -10.20
CA LYS A 422 -23.62 8.39 -11.48
C LYS A 422 -22.69 8.58 -12.69
N THR A 423 -21.67 9.44 -12.59
CA THR A 423 -20.76 9.76 -13.69
C THR A 423 -19.51 8.88 -13.76
N LEU A 424 -19.27 8.00 -12.78
CA LEU A 424 -18.09 7.11 -12.77
C LEU A 424 -17.93 6.31 -14.08
N PRO A 425 -16.67 6.08 -14.52
CA PRO A 425 -16.35 5.19 -15.64
C PRO A 425 -16.95 3.79 -15.47
N PRO A 426 -17.29 3.10 -16.58
CA PRO A 426 -17.92 1.79 -16.53
C PRO A 426 -17.04 0.73 -15.85
N THR A 427 -15.71 0.82 -15.97
CA THR A 427 -14.76 -0.07 -15.28
C THR A 427 -14.88 0.07 -13.76
N ILE A 428 -14.84 1.29 -13.24
CA ILE A 428 -14.96 1.58 -11.80
C ILE A 428 -16.32 1.11 -11.27
N LYS A 429 -17.41 1.37 -11.98
CA LYS A 429 -18.76 0.88 -11.60
C LYS A 429 -18.82 -0.64 -11.49
N ARG A 430 -18.14 -1.38 -12.37
CA ARG A 430 -18.06 -2.85 -12.29
C ARG A 430 -17.27 -3.29 -11.06
N ILE A 431 -16.13 -2.66 -10.76
CA ILE A 431 -15.35 -2.94 -9.54
C ILE A 431 -16.24 -2.73 -8.30
N MET A 432 -17.04 -1.67 -8.26
CA MET A 432 -17.99 -1.42 -7.15
C MET A 432 -19.06 -2.49 -7.03
N ALA A 433 -19.63 -2.94 -8.14
CA ALA A 433 -20.64 -4.02 -8.12
C ALA A 433 -20.06 -5.33 -7.59
N VAL A 434 -18.83 -5.69 -8.00
CA VAL A 434 -18.14 -6.88 -7.48
C VAL A 434 -17.90 -6.74 -5.98
N GLN A 435 -17.40 -5.60 -5.52
CA GLN A 435 -17.18 -5.34 -4.08
C GLN A 435 -18.47 -5.44 -3.26
N PHE A 436 -19.56 -4.86 -3.75
CA PHE A 436 -20.85 -4.92 -3.07
C PHE A 436 -21.31 -6.38 -2.85
N CYS A 437 -21.26 -7.20 -3.89
CA CYS A 437 -21.60 -8.62 -3.78
C CYS A 437 -20.58 -9.40 -2.93
N ALA A 438 -19.28 -9.11 -3.06
CA ALA A 438 -18.24 -9.80 -2.32
C ALA A 438 -18.36 -9.55 -0.81
N TRP A 439 -18.66 -8.32 -0.39
CA TRP A 439 -18.78 -7.98 1.03
C TRP A 439 -20.09 -8.47 1.66
N LEU A 440 -21.13 -8.77 0.86
CA LEU A 440 -22.28 -9.57 1.34
C LEU A 440 -21.86 -10.99 1.75
N ALA A 441 -20.81 -11.55 1.13
CA ALA A 441 -20.26 -12.86 1.48
C ALA A 441 -19.23 -12.79 2.61
N TRP A 442 -18.32 -11.81 2.57
CA TRP A 442 -17.24 -11.69 3.55
C TRP A 442 -17.72 -11.27 4.93
N PHE A 443 -18.71 -10.39 5.04
CA PHE A 443 -19.16 -9.89 6.34
C PHE A 443 -19.69 -10.98 7.28
N PRO A 444 -20.65 -11.85 6.87
CA PRO A 444 -21.12 -12.92 7.75
C PRO A 444 -20.00 -13.90 8.11
N PHE A 445 -19.06 -14.17 7.20
CA PHE A 445 -17.89 -14.97 7.48
C PHE A 445 -17.00 -14.34 8.57
N LEU A 446 -16.50 -13.12 8.34
CA LEU A 446 -15.57 -12.44 9.26
C LEU A 446 -16.19 -12.26 10.66
N PHE A 447 -17.50 -12.00 10.73
CA PHE A 447 -18.19 -11.79 11.99
C PHE A 447 -18.49 -13.09 12.75
N ASN A 448 -18.86 -14.17 12.06
CA ASN A 448 -19.35 -15.40 12.71
C ASN A 448 -18.33 -16.55 12.76
N VAL A 449 -17.24 -16.52 11.98
CA VAL A 449 -16.34 -17.68 11.82
C VAL A 449 -15.73 -18.18 13.13
N VAL A 450 -15.25 -17.28 14.00
CA VAL A 450 -14.64 -17.67 15.28
C VAL A 450 -15.68 -18.33 16.19
N LEU A 451 -16.88 -17.76 16.27
CA LEU A 451 -17.98 -18.32 17.07
C LEU A 451 -18.47 -19.66 16.50
N TYR A 452 -18.55 -19.77 15.18
CA TYR A 452 -18.93 -21.02 14.50
C TYR A 452 -17.92 -22.13 14.76
N LEU A 453 -16.63 -21.87 14.56
CA LEU A 453 -15.56 -22.84 14.81
C LEU A 453 -15.47 -23.23 16.30
N SER A 454 -15.62 -22.27 17.22
CA SER A 454 -15.65 -22.55 18.66
C SER A 454 -16.80 -23.50 19.03
N ARG A 455 -17.99 -23.32 18.44
CA ARG A 455 -19.13 -24.22 18.67
C ARG A 455 -18.95 -25.61 18.08
N LEU A 456 -18.33 -25.73 16.90
CA LEU A 456 -17.99 -27.05 16.34
C LEU A 456 -16.99 -27.79 17.23
N TYR A 457 -15.99 -27.07 17.74
CA TYR A 457 -15.02 -27.64 18.69
C TYR A 457 -15.69 -28.09 20.00
N ASP A 458 -16.56 -27.26 20.58
CA ASP A 458 -17.31 -27.59 21.79
C ASP A 458 -18.15 -28.86 21.59
N PHE A 459 -18.88 -28.94 20.47
CA PHE A 459 -19.72 -30.10 20.15
C PHE A 459 -18.89 -31.39 20.05
N GLN A 460 -17.73 -31.33 19.38
CA GLN A 460 -16.85 -32.49 19.24
C GLN A 460 -16.32 -32.97 20.61
N ILE A 461 -15.78 -32.07 21.43
CA ILE A 461 -15.23 -32.44 22.75
C ILE A 461 -16.32 -32.91 23.73
N LEU A 462 -17.50 -32.29 23.69
CA LEU A 462 -18.64 -32.72 24.51
C LEU A 462 -19.19 -34.08 24.08
N SER A 463 -19.14 -34.40 22.78
CA SER A 463 -19.53 -35.72 22.28
C SER A 463 -18.56 -36.83 22.70
N GLU A 464 -17.27 -36.50 22.87
CA GLU A 464 -16.23 -37.44 23.29
C GLU A 464 -16.20 -37.66 24.83
N LYS A 465 -16.62 -36.69 25.62
CA LYS A 465 -16.60 -36.76 27.10
C LYS A 465 -18.01 -36.96 27.69
N MET A 466 -18.39 -38.21 27.94
CA MET A 466 -19.62 -38.56 28.67
C MET A 466 -19.50 -38.23 30.18
N GLY A 467 -20.24 -37.23 30.69
CA GLY A 467 -20.40 -36.98 32.14
C GLY A 467 -21.07 -35.64 32.48
N PRO A 468 -21.59 -35.45 33.73
CA PRO A 468 -22.21 -34.20 34.15
C PRO A 468 -21.15 -33.09 34.27
N THR A 469 -21.31 -32.06 33.45
CA THR A 469 -20.33 -30.99 33.28
C THR A 469 -20.56 -29.85 34.27
N SER A 470 -19.56 -29.59 35.12
CA SER A 470 -19.59 -28.45 36.05
C SER A 470 -19.46 -27.10 35.32
N THR A 471 -19.98 -26.01 35.90
CA THR A 471 -19.88 -24.65 35.32
C THR A 471 -18.44 -24.22 35.05
N ARG A 472 -17.48 -24.66 35.89
CA ARG A 472 -16.04 -24.38 35.70
C ARG A 472 -15.46 -25.10 34.48
N PHE A 473 -15.92 -26.32 34.20
CA PHE A 473 -15.54 -27.06 33.00
C PHE A 473 -16.04 -26.34 31.74
N TYR A 474 -17.30 -25.90 31.70
CA TYR A 474 -17.86 -25.16 30.57
C TYR A 474 -17.11 -23.85 30.29
N ASN A 475 -16.79 -23.08 31.33
CA ASN A 475 -16.04 -21.83 31.17
C ASN A 475 -14.62 -22.08 30.65
N GLY A 476 -13.93 -23.11 31.14
CA GLY A 476 -12.61 -23.51 30.64
C GLY A 476 -12.65 -24.03 29.21
N LEU A 477 -13.64 -24.85 28.87
CA LEU A 477 -13.85 -25.37 27.52
C LEU A 477 -14.12 -24.24 26.52
N ARG A 478 -15.00 -23.28 26.88
CA ARG A 478 -15.32 -22.12 26.04
C ARG A 478 -14.08 -21.24 25.77
N GLN A 479 -13.24 -21.03 26.78
CA GLN A 479 -12.00 -20.29 26.60
C GLN A 479 -11.03 -21.06 25.68
N GLN A 480 -10.94 -22.38 25.83
CA GLN A 480 -10.13 -23.23 24.97
C GLN A 480 -10.64 -23.27 23.52
N SER A 481 -11.95 -23.37 23.29
CA SER A 481 -12.52 -23.44 21.94
C SER A 481 -12.39 -22.14 21.17
N ILE A 482 -12.56 -20.99 21.83
CA ILE A 482 -12.26 -19.68 21.25
C ILE A 482 -10.78 -19.59 20.86
N ARG A 483 -9.85 -20.10 21.68
CA ARG A 483 -8.41 -20.11 21.34
C ARG A 483 -8.11 -20.95 20.10
N HIS A 484 -8.66 -22.15 20.00
CA HIS A 484 -8.48 -22.98 18.80
C HIS A 484 -9.14 -22.37 17.56
N ALA A 485 -10.28 -21.70 17.70
CA ALA A 485 -10.91 -20.96 16.60
C ALA A 485 -10.07 -19.75 16.15
N THR A 486 -9.47 -19.01 17.09
CA THR A 486 -8.53 -17.91 16.78
C THR A 486 -7.25 -18.42 16.11
N LEU A 487 -6.76 -19.60 16.51
CA LEU A 487 -5.63 -20.25 15.83
C LEU A 487 -5.96 -20.57 14.36
N ALA A 488 -7.19 -20.99 14.05
CA ALA A 488 -7.63 -21.18 12.67
C ALA A 488 -7.60 -19.87 11.86
N MET A 489 -7.95 -18.73 12.48
CA MET A 489 -7.84 -17.41 11.86
C MET A 489 -6.39 -16.94 11.67
N LEU A 490 -5.48 -17.37 12.55
CA LEU A 490 -4.04 -17.19 12.34
C LEU A 490 -3.58 -17.98 11.12
N VAL A 491 -3.95 -19.26 10.98
CA VAL A 491 -3.63 -20.06 9.79
C VAL A 491 -4.20 -19.44 8.51
N PHE A 492 -5.46 -18.99 8.53
CA PHE A 492 -6.07 -18.20 7.44
C PHE A 492 -5.22 -16.99 7.05
N SER A 493 -4.70 -16.24 8.02
CA SER A 493 -3.86 -15.07 7.78
C SER A 493 -2.48 -15.45 7.24
N MET A 494 -1.91 -16.57 7.68
CA MET A 494 -0.63 -17.09 7.16
C MET A 494 -0.77 -17.58 5.72
N VAL A 495 -1.87 -18.26 5.37
CA VAL A 495 -2.17 -18.63 3.98
C VAL A 495 -2.38 -17.38 3.13
N ALA A 496 -3.08 -16.37 3.65
CA ALA A 496 -3.21 -15.09 2.96
C ALA A 496 -1.84 -14.42 2.74
N LEU A 497 -0.96 -14.45 3.75
CA LEU A 497 0.37 -13.85 3.64
C LEU A 497 1.21 -14.57 2.59
N ALA A 498 1.26 -15.90 2.64
CA ALA A 498 1.95 -16.71 1.64
C ALA A 498 1.39 -16.47 0.24
N THR A 499 0.07 -16.39 0.10
CA THR A 499 -0.57 -16.07 -1.17
C THR A 499 -0.15 -14.68 -1.66
N ASN A 500 -0.11 -13.67 -0.78
CA ASN A 500 0.27 -12.32 -1.18
C ASN A 500 1.76 -12.18 -1.52
N LEU A 501 2.62 -13.00 -0.91
CA LEU A 501 4.04 -13.04 -1.24
C LEU A 501 4.32 -13.77 -2.57
N CYS A 502 3.41 -14.61 -3.06
CA CYS A 502 3.60 -15.37 -4.29
C CYS A 502 2.76 -14.85 -5.47
N LEU A 503 1.49 -14.54 -5.23
CA LEU A 503 0.48 -14.31 -6.26
C LEU A 503 0.70 -13.03 -7.08
N PRO A 504 1.11 -11.88 -6.50
CA PRO A 504 1.46 -10.71 -7.29
C PRO A 504 2.51 -11.05 -8.35
N TYR A 505 3.60 -11.74 -7.99
CA TYR A 505 4.64 -12.18 -8.94
C TYR A 505 4.16 -13.15 -10.02
N LEU A 506 3.03 -13.85 -9.80
CA LEU A 506 2.42 -14.77 -10.77
C LEU A 506 1.40 -14.09 -11.69
N VAL A 507 0.86 -12.94 -11.29
CA VAL A 507 -0.28 -12.27 -11.96
C VAL A 507 0.13 -10.98 -12.66
N THR A 508 1.09 -10.24 -12.09
CA THR A 508 1.78 -9.20 -12.86
C THR A 508 2.73 -9.88 -13.82
N ASP A 509 2.77 -9.41 -15.07
CA ASP A 509 3.98 -9.49 -15.91
C ASP A 509 5.05 -8.60 -15.26
N ALA A 510 5.41 -8.91 -14.01
CA ALA A 510 6.63 -8.43 -13.42
C ALA A 510 7.69 -9.30 -14.07
N ASP A 511 8.21 -8.81 -15.20
CA ASP A 511 9.50 -9.20 -15.73
C ASP A 511 10.58 -8.86 -14.69
N PHE A 512 10.64 -9.73 -13.68
CA PHE A 512 11.68 -9.81 -12.67
C PHE A 512 12.26 -11.24 -12.62
N SER A 513 11.95 -12.12 -13.60
CA SER A 513 12.55 -13.46 -13.66
C SER A 513 12.36 -14.29 -14.94
N THR A 514 11.76 -13.81 -16.04
CA THR A 514 11.60 -14.67 -17.24
C THR A 514 11.56 -13.87 -18.56
N THR A 515 12.64 -13.14 -18.85
CA THR A 515 13.16 -13.07 -20.23
C THR A 515 14.59 -13.63 -20.30
N GLU A 516 14.98 -14.42 -19.29
CA GLU A 516 15.95 -15.48 -19.48
C GLU A 516 15.18 -16.76 -19.83
N LEU A 517 15.58 -17.41 -20.94
CA LEU A 517 15.17 -18.74 -21.43
C LEU A 517 14.11 -18.85 -22.55
N GLU A 518 14.00 -17.91 -23.49
CA GLU A 518 13.45 -18.25 -24.82
C GLU A 518 14.40 -18.12 -26.02
N TRP A 519 15.66 -17.69 -25.80
CA TRP A 519 16.70 -17.70 -26.85
C TRP A 519 17.69 -18.88 -26.79
N GLN A 520 17.30 -19.97 -26.12
CA GLN A 520 18.10 -21.21 -26.07
C GLN A 520 17.43 -22.42 -26.73
N LYS A 521 16.40 -22.20 -27.58
CA LYS A 521 15.86 -23.24 -28.46
C LYS A 521 16.25 -22.98 -29.90
N ASP A 522 17.54 -23.07 -30.16
CA ASP A 522 18.09 -23.65 -31.39
C ASP A 522 19.58 -23.91 -31.15
N GLU A 523 19.88 -25.04 -30.51
CA GLU A 523 20.98 -25.97 -30.83
C GLU A 523 21.13 -26.98 -29.68
N GLY A 524 21.23 -28.27 -30.03
CA GLY A 524 20.81 -29.38 -29.18
C GLY A 524 21.64 -29.64 -27.90
N SER A 525 20.95 -29.82 -26.78
CA SER A 525 21.30 -30.84 -25.78
C SER A 525 20.19 -31.15 -24.79
N ALA A 526 19.99 -32.47 -24.61
CA ALA A 526 19.41 -33.24 -23.51
C ALA A 526 18.26 -32.65 -22.66
N ALA A 527 17.14 -33.38 -22.68
CA ALA A 527 15.93 -33.19 -21.89
C ALA A 527 16.19 -33.01 -20.37
N VAL A 528 16.01 -31.78 -19.89
CA VAL A 528 15.72 -31.51 -18.48
C VAL A 528 14.19 -31.52 -18.31
N LYS A 529 13.69 -32.45 -17.49
CA LYS A 529 12.26 -32.59 -17.18
C LYS A 529 11.73 -31.32 -16.52
N SER A 530 11.00 -30.50 -17.28
CA SER A 530 10.26 -29.34 -16.81
C SER A 530 9.15 -29.77 -15.85
N GLY A 531 9.25 -29.40 -14.58
CA GLY A 531 8.18 -29.54 -13.60
C GLY A 531 6.96 -28.69 -13.97
N GLY A 532 5.75 -29.15 -13.61
CA GLY A 532 4.45 -28.56 -13.99
C GLY A 532 4.21 -27.09 -13.61
N PHE A 533 5.15 -26.45 -12.93
CA PHE A 533 5.13 -25.03 -12.56
C PHE A 533 5.31 -24.07 -13.76
N VAL A 534 6.15 -24.44 -14.74
CA VAL A 534 6.46 -23.57 -15.90
C VAL A 534 5.32 -23.55 -16.92
N ALA A 535 4.68 -24.70 -17.15
CA ALA A 535 3.50 -24.82 -18.03
C ALA A 535 2.26 -24.07 -17.48
N LEU A 536 2.20 -23.86 -16.16
CA LEU A 536 1.15 -23.07 -15.52
C LEU A 536 1.42 -21.56 -15.66
N LYS A 537 2.69 -21.13 -15.60
CA LYS A 537 3.12 -19.72 -15.69
C LYS A 537 2.82 -19.09 -17.07
N GLN A 538 3.10 -19.82 -18.16
CA GLN A 538 2.91 -19.34 -19.55
C GLN A 538 1.43 -19.15 -19.94
N LYS A 539 0.48 -19.79 -19.25
CA LYS A 539 -0.96 -19.57 -19.48
C LYS A 539 -1.50 -18.28 -18.83
N ILE A 540 -0.77 -17.59 -17.94
CA ILE A 540 -1.34 -16.71 -16.89
C ILE A 540 -0.78 -15.24 -16.74
N GLY A 541 0.03 -14.65 -17.66
CA GLY A 541 0.36 -13.17 -17.67
C GLY A 541 -0.34 -12.18 -18.69
N SER A 542 -1.24 -11.28 -18.25
CA SER A 542 -1.86 -10.12 -18.97
C SER A 542 -2.86 -9.37 -18.05
N PRO A 543 -3.17 -8.07 -18.21
CA PRO A 543 -4.06 -7.30 -17.31
C PRO A 543 -5.52 -7.80 -17.24
N ARG A 544 -5.99 -8.56 -18.25
CA ARG A 544 -7.25 -9.34 -18.18
C ARG A 544 -7.18 -10.47 -17.13
N LYS A 545 -6.03 -10.72 -16.51
CA LYS A 545 -5.77 -11.84 -15.60
C LYS A 545 -5.93 -11.47 -14.13
N LEU A 546 -5.69 -10.22 -13.71
CA LEU A 546 -6.04 -9.81 -12.34
C LEU A 546 -7.56 -9.87 -12.13
N GLY A 547 -8.36 -9.40 -13.09
CA GLY A 547 -9.82 -9.52 -13.07
C GLY A 547 -10.30 -10.99 -13.06
N ARG A 548 -9.69 -11.87 -13.87
CA ARG A 548 -10.01 -13.32 -13.88
C ARG A 548 -9.58 -14.04 -12.60
N VAL A 549 -8.40 -13.74 -12.07
CA VAL A 549 -7.90 -14.32 -10.82
C VAL A 549 -8.77 -13.86 -9.66
N TRP A 550 -9.18 -12.59 -9.65
CA TRP A 550 -10.13 -12.09 -8.68
C TRP A 550 -11.52 -12.76 -8.82
N MET A 551 -12.01 -12.98 -10.04
CA MET A 551 -13.22 -13.77 -10.28
C MET A 551 -13.11 -15.21 -9.74
N ILE A 552 -12.00 -15.90 -10.02
CA ILE A 552 -11.75 -17.26 -9.52
C ILE A 552 -11.75 -17.28 -7.99
N SER A 553 -11.20 -16.25 -7.34
CA SER A 553 -11.21 -16.14 -5.88
C SER A 553 -12.62 -16.08 -5.28
N HIS A 554 -13.57 -15.44 -5.97
CA HIS A 554 -14.97 -15.42 -5.53
C HIS A 554 -15.64 -16.80 -5.68
N ILE A 555 -15.25 -17.59 -6.69
CA ILE A 555 -15.69 -18.98 -6.84
C ILE A 555 -15.12 -19.84 -5.71
N ILE A 556 -13.81 -19.70 -5.42
CA ILE A 556 -13.16 -20.38 -4.28
C ILE A 556 -13.87 -20.00 -2.97
N THR A 557 -14.24 -18.73 -2.80
CA THR A 557 -14.98 -18.26 -1.63
C THR A 557 -16.32 -19.00 -1.49
N ALA A 558 -17.11 -19.08 -2.56
CA ALA A 558 -18.39 -19.78 -2.55
C ALA A 558 -18.23 -21.30 -2.23
N ILE A 559 -17.22 -21.95 -2.82
CA ILE A 559 -16.93 -23.38 -2.57
C ILE A 559 -16.49 -23.60 -1.13
N ALA A 560 -15.62 -22.75 -0.59
CA ALA A 560 -15.12 -22.89 0.77
C ALA A 560 -16.22 -22.63 1.82
N LEU A 561 -17.09 -21.63 1.59
CA LEU A 561 -18.26 -21.37 2.44
C LEU A 561 -19.27 -22.53 2.40
N LEU A 562 -19.44 -23.16 1.23
CA LEU A 562 -20.26 -24.36 1.13
C LEU A 562 -19.61 -25.53 1.90
N GLY A 563 -18.32 -25.79 1.66
CA GLY A 563 -17.57 -26.86 2.31
C GLY A 563 -17.57 -26.78 3.84
N MET A 564 -17.39 -25.58 4.40
CA MET A 564 -17.41 -25.39 5.85
C MET A 564 -18.81 -25.52 6.49
N THR A 565 -19.89 -25.43 5.70
CA THR A 565 -21.27 -25.47 6.22
C THR A 565 -21.99 -26.80 5.97
N ILE A 566 -21.39 -27.75 5.25
CA ILE A 566 -21.99 -29.07 4.99
C ILE A 566 -21.70 -30.06 6.12
N GLY A 567 -20.50 -30.04 6.71
CA GLY A 567 -20.07 -31.00 7.72
C GLY A 567 -20.00 -30.44 9.15
N ASP A 568 -19.99 -31.35 10.13
CA ASP A 568 -19.84 -31.04 11.56
C ASP A 568 -18.38 -31.10 12.05
N GLY A 569 -17.44 -31.44 11.16
CA GLY A 569 -16.02 -31.57 11.51
C GLY A 569 -15.34 -30.22 11.75
N PHE A 570 -14.76 -30.05 12.94
CA PHE A 570 -13.95 -28.88 13.27
C PHE A 570 -12.76 -28.75 12.32
N MET A 571 -11.94 -29.80 12.17
CA MET A 571 -10.74 -29.75 11.33
C MET A 571 -11.07 -29.55 9.84
N THR A 572 -12.15 -30.18 9.35
CA THR A 572 -12.64 -29.97 7.98
C THR A 572 -13.00 -28.50 7.75
N SER A 573 -13.71 -27.87 8.70
CA SER A 573 -14.05 -26.45 8.62
C SER A 573 -12.81 -25.56 8.68
N VAL A 574 -11.82 -25.88 9.50
CA VAL A 574 -10.54 -25.17 9.57
C VAL A 574 -9.77 -25.23 8.24
N SER A 575 -9.79 -26.36 7.53
CA SER A 575 -9.16 -26.46 6.21
C SER A 575 -9.82 -25.53 5.18
N PHE A 576 -11.16 -25.46 5.14
CA PHE A 576 -11.87 -24.53 4.26
C PHE A 576 -11.66 -23.05 4.66
N VAL A 577 -11.63 -22.77 5.96
CA VAL A 577 -11.27 -21.42 6.48
C VAL A 577 -9.86 -21.06 6.04
N SER A 578 -8.90 -21.98 6.10
CA SER A 578 -7.53 -21.72 5.63
C SER A 578 -7.48 -21.42 4.13
N LEU A 579 -8.26 -22.15 3.32
CA LEU A 579 -8.38 -21.91 1.87
C LEU A 579 -8.93 -20.51 1.54
N LEU A 580 -9.83 -19.97 2.37
CA LEU A 580 -10.33 -18.60 2.22
C LEU A 580 -9.23 -17.54 2.33
N GLY A 581 -8.08 -17.85 2.93
CA GLY A 581 -6.93 -16.93 2.99
C GLY A 581 -6.44 -16.51 1.60
N ILE A 582 -6.51 -17.42 0.62
CA ILE A 582 -6.18 -17.12 -0.78
C ILE A 582 -7.13 -16.05 -1.34
N SER A 583 -8.43 -16.19 -1.07
CA SER A 583 -9.45 -15.26 -1.58
C SER A 583 -9.43 -13.92 -0.83
N TRP A 584 -9.07 -13.95 0.44
CA TRP A 584 -8.90 -12.75 1.26
C TRP A 584 -7.78 -11.86 0.71
N THR A 585 -6.68 -12.47 0.28
CA THR A 585 -5.55 -11.77 -0.36
C THR A 585 -6.00 -10.93 -1.55
N LEU A 586 -6.73 -11.54 -2.48
CA LEU A 586 -7.24 -10.84 -3.66
C LEU A 586 -8.28 -9.79 -3.31
N THR A 587 -9.10 -10.04 -2.29
CA THR A 587 -10.05 -9.05 -1.77
C THR A 587 -9.36 -7.80 -1.21
N GLN A 588 -8.19 -7.96 -0.57
CA GLN A 588 -7.40 -6.86 -0.02
C GLN A 588 -6.52 -6.12 -1.04
N TRP A 589 -6.34 -6.70 -2.23
CA TRP A 589 -5.35 -6.25 -3.22
C TRP A 589 -5.96 -5.85 -4.56
N ALA A 590 -6.61 -6.79 -5.26
CA ALA A 590 -7.11 -6.63 -6.63
C ALA A 590 -7.97 -5.39 -6.87
N PRO A 591 -9.01 -5.09 -6.05
CA PRO A 591 -9.85 -3.92 -6.31
C PRO A 591 -9.10 -2.60 -6.20
N PHE A 592 -8.20 -2.48 -5.21
CA PHE A 592 -7.44 -1.26 -4.98
C PHE A 592 -6.40 -1.06 -6.09
N ALA A 593 -5.72 -2.14 -6.50
CA ALA A 593 -4.79 -2.13 -7.62
C ALA A 593 -5.46 -1.66 -8.92
N MET A 594 -6.61 -2.25 -9.27
CA MET A 594 -7.36 -1.90 -10.48
C MET A 594 -7.91 -0.47 -10.44
N LEU A 595 -8.45 -0.05 -9.30
CA LEU A 595 -8.96 1.32 -9.12
C LEU A 595 -7.86 2.36 -9.24
N SER A 596 -6.71 2.10 -8.62
CA SER A 596 -5.54 2.98 -8.66
C SER A 596 -5.00 3.11 -10.09
N ALA A 597 -4.91 1.99 -10.83
CA ALA A 597 -4.46 1.99 -12.22
C ALA A 597 -5.43 2.78 -13.13
N GLU A 598 -6.75 2.60 -12.96
CA GLU A 598 -7.77 3.34 -13.73
C GLU A 598 -7.72 4.84 -13.44
N ILE A 599 -7.66 5.24 -12.16
CA ILE A 599 -7.56 6.65 -11.76
C ILE A 599 -6.29 7.28 -12.37
N ALA A 600 -5.15 6.60 -12.25
CA ALA A 600 -3.90 7.07 -12.84
C ALA A 600 -4.00 7.22 -14.36
N SER A 601 -4.62 6.26 -15.07
CA SER A 601 -4.82 6.35 -16.52
C SER A 601 -5.71 7.54 -16.92
N SER A 602 -6.75 7.85 -16.12
CA SER A 602 -7.67 8.96 -16.38
C SER A 602 -7.09 10.34 -16.04
N SER A 603 -5.92 10.39 -15.39
CA SER A 603 -5.25 11.64 -15.01
C SER A 603 -4.26 12.15 -16.07
N ILE A 604 -3.95 11.34 -17.09
CA ILE A 604 -3.10 11.74 -18.21
C ILE A 604 -3.93 12.63 -19.15
N PRO A 605 -3.52 13.89 -19.43
CA PRO A 605 -4.20 14.72 -20.42
C PRO A 605 -4.10 14.05 -21.79
N GLU A 606 -5.21 13.87 -22.49
CA GLU A 606 -5.17 13.56 -23.92
C GLU A 606 -4.45 14.72 -24.62
N SER A 607 -3.43 14.41 -25.41
CA SER A 607 -2.59 15.35 -26.16
C SER A 607 -3.34 16.24 -27.15
N LYS A 608 -4.66 16.11 -27.27
CA LYS A 608 -5.50 16.88 -28.20
C LYS A 608 -6.01 18.22 -27.66
N GLU A 609 -5.92 18.47 -26.35
CA GLU A 609 -6.45 19.73 -25.77
C GLU A 609 -5.41 20.86 -25.66
N ILE A 610 -4.13 20.59 -25.93
CA ILE A 610 -3.07 21.60 -25.79
C ILE A 610 -3.02 22.57 -26.99
N GLU A 611 -3.61 22.21 -28.15
CA GLU A 611 -3.58 23.08 -29.34
C GLU A 611 -4.65 24.17 -29.40
N ASN A 612 -5.72 24.13 -28.59
CA ASN A 612 -6.88 25.04 -28.75
C ASN A 612 -7.25 25.87 -27.51
N GLY A 613 -6.37 26.01 -26.51
CA GLY A 613 -6.73 26.59 -25.21
C GLY A 613 -5.88 27.77 -24.74
N MET A 614 -5.49 28.68 -25.64
CA MET A 614 -4.96 30.01 -25.25
C MET A 614 -5.98 31.08 -25.60
N GLU A 615 -7.15 31.05 -24.98
CA GLU A 615 -8.06 32.19 -24.93
C GLU A 615 -8.90 32.14 -23.65
N ASP A 616 -9.05 33.31 -23.03
CA ASP A 616 -9.68 33.59 -21.74
C ASP A 616 -10.97 32.79 -21.47
N GLN A 617 -10.99 31.96 -20.42
CA GLN A 617 -12.23 31.56 -19.74
C GLN A 617 -12.05 31.53 -18.22
N CYS A 618 -12.13 32.72 -17.62
CA CYS A 618 -12.76 32.87 -16.31
C CYS A 618 -14.26 32.86 -16.52
N ASP A 619 -14.86 31.69 -16.71
CA ASP A 619 -16.32 31.54 -16.76
C ASP A 619 -16.85 30.58 -15.70
N SER A 620 -18.02 30.99 -15.20
CA SER A 620 -18.85 30.49 -14.09
C SER A 620 -18.78 29.00 -13.68
N PRO A 621 -18.99 28.68 -12.38
CA PRO A 621 -18.81 27.33 -11.80
C PRO A 621 -19.97 26.35 -12.09
N ASP A 622 -20.67 26.48 -13.22
CA ASP A 622 -21.86 25.66 -13.54
C ASP A 622 -21.79 24.93 -14.90
N SER A 623 -20.63 24.92 -15.58
CA SER A 623 -20.43 24.01 -16.72
C SER A 623 -20.18 22.58 -16.22
N GLY A 624 -21.06 21.69 -16.68
CA GLY A 624 -21.24 20.34 -16.14
C GLY A 624 -20.23 19.28 -16.58
N ASP A 625 -19.11 19.64 -17.20
CA ASP A 625 -18.12 18.70 -17.73
C ASP A 625 -16.79 18.78 -16.97
N ASP A 626 -16.15 17.62 -16.78
CA ASP A 626 -14.82 17.42 -16.19
C ASP A 626 -14.66 17.40 -14.65
N LEU A 627 -15.46 16.58 -13.97
CA LEU A 627 -14.99 15.93 -12.74
C LEU A 627 -14.12 14.71 -13.10
N LYS A 628 -12.85 14.96 -13.45
CA LYS A 628 -11.83 13.89 -13.52
C LYS A 628 -11.87 13.05 -12.22
N PRO A 629 -11.79 11.71 -12.29
CA PRO A 629 -11.87 10.85 -11.10
C PRO A 629 -10.80 11.21 -10.08
N ARG A 630 -11.19 11.88 -8.98
CA ARG A 630 -10.28 12.22 -7.89
C ARG A 630 -10.10 11.03 -6.96
N ALA A 631 -8.88 10.83 -6.47
CA ALA A 631 -8.56 9.68 -5.62
C ALA A 631 -9.43 9.61 -4.35
N GLY A 632 -9.62 10.72 -3.62
CA GLY A 632 -10.37 10.73 -2.37
C GLY A 632 -11.85 10.37 -2.55
N ILE A 633 -12.55 11.03 -3.48
CA ILE A 633 -13.96 10.74 -3.80
C ILE A 633 -14.12 9.33 -4.36
N THR A 634 -13.22 8.86 -5.22
CA THR A 634 -13.33 7.52 -5.82
C THR A 634 -13.11 6.42 -4.79
N MET A 635 -12.09 6.57 -3.94
CA MET A 635 -11.83 5.67 -2.79
C MET A 635 -12.98 5.71 -1.77
N ALA A 636 -13.61 6.87 -1.59
CA ALA A 636 -14.80 7.01 -0.76
C ALA A 636 -16.00 6.22 -1.29
N ILE A 637 -16.30 6.34 -2.59
CA ILE A 637 -17.38 5.59 -3.24
C ILE A 637 -17.10 4.09 -3.16
N HIS A 638 -15.83 3.70 -3.34
CA HIS A 638 -15.39 2.33 -3.11
C HIS A 638 -15.72 1.83 -1.71
N ASN A 639 -15.49 2.65 -0.69
CA ASN A 639 -15.84 2.26 0.66
C ASN A 639 -17.35 2.13 0.89
N ILE A 640 -18.19 2.95 0.24
CA ILE A 640 -19.66 2.77 0.26
C ILE A 640 -20.02 1.39 -0.28
N ALA A 641 -19.41 0.98 -1.39
CA ALA A 641 -19.62 -0.34 -1.99
C ALA A 641 -19.17 -1.49 -1.08
N ILE A 642 -18.25 -1.25 -0.15
CA ILE A 642 -17.80 -2.21 0.86
C ILE A 642 -18.69 -2.21 2.11
N ALA A 643 -19.12 -1.04 2.58
CA ALA A 643 -19.74 -0.87 3.88
C ALA A 643 -21.27 -1.07 3.87
N MET A 644 -21.97 -0.58 2.85
CA MET A 644 -23.42 -0.79 2.69
C MET A 644 -23.84 -2.28 2.69
N PRO A 645 -23.17 -3.20 1.96
CA PRO A 645 -23.57 -4.61 1.97
C PRO A 645 -23.42 -5.26 3.35
N GLN A 646 -22.56 -4.75 4.23
CA GLN A 646 -22.40 -5.29 5.59
C GLN A 646 -23.65 -5.04 6.43
N MET A 647 -24.25 -3.85 6.31
CA MET A 647 -25.52 -3.52 6.97
C MET A 647 -26.66 -4.41 6.45
N LEU A 648 -26.73 -4.58 5.13
CA LEU A 648 -27.72 -5.47 4.51
C LEU A 648 -27.52 -6.92 4.96
N SER A 649 -26.28 -7.39 5.01
CA SER A 649 -25.92 -8.73 5.49
C SER A 649 -26.31 -8.94 6.95
N ALA A 650 -26.09 -7.94 7.82
CA ALA A 650 -26.52 -7.99 9.21
C ALA A 650 -28.04 -8.14 9.35
N VAL A 651 -28.83 -7.39 8.56
CA VAL A 651 -30.29 -7.48 8.55
C VAL A 651 -30.77 -8.85 8.05
N ILE A 652 -30.20 -9.34 6.94
CA ILE A 652 -30.52 -10.68 6.41
C ILE A 652 -30.15 -11.76 7.43
N GLY A 653 -28.98 -11.64 8.07
CA GLY A 653 -28.53 -12.56 9.10
C GLY A 653 -29.50 -12.61 10.28
N ALA A 654 -29.93 -11.45 10.79
CA ALA A 654 -30.91 -11.37 11.86
C ALA A 654 -32.25 -12.02 11.48
N LEU A 655 -32.71 -11.84 10.24
CA LEU A 655 -33.91 -12.50 9.73
C LEU A 655 -33.75 -14.02 9.69
N ILE A 656 -32.60 -14.53 9.22
CA ILE A 656 -32.31 -15.97 9.20
C ILE A 656 -32.34 -16.57 10.61
N TYR A 657 -31.69 -15.91 11.58
CA TYR A 657 -31.74 -16.34 12.98
C TYR A 657 -33.17 -16.35 13.52
N TRP A 658 -33.97 -15.34 13.19
CA TRP A 658 -35.37 -15.28 13.60
C TRP A 658 -36.18 -16.45 13.01
N VAL A 659 -36.05 -16.71 11.70
CA VAL A 659 -36.74 -17.84 11.03
C VAL A 659 -36.30 -19.18 11.62
N CYS A 660 -34.99 -19.39 11.80
CA CYS A 660 -34.46 -20.63 12.37
C CYS A 660 -34.99 -20.88 13.78
N ARG A 661 -35.08 -19.81 14.60
CA ARG A 661 -35.65 -19.89 15.95
C ARG A 661 -37.14 -20.25 15.95
N GLN A 662 -37.92 -19.71 15.00
CA GLN A 662 -39.33 -20.10 14.84
C GLN A 662 -39.48 -21.58 14.42
N SER A 663 -38.52 -22.09 13.64
CA SER A 663 -38.49 -23.47 13.18
C SER A 663 -37.81 -24.45 14.16
N ASN A 664 -37.50 -24.02 15.41
CA ASN A 664 -36.75 -24.82 16.40
C ASN A 664 -35.39 -25.36 15.90
N LEU A 665 -34.79 -24.70 14.91
CA LEU A 665 -33.42 -24.98 14.48
C LEU A 665 -32.46 -24.32 15.47
N GLY A 666 -31.50 -25.07 15.99
CA GLY A 666 -30.51 -24.57 16.94
C GLY A 666 -29.62 -23.48 16.34
N ASP A 667 -28.99 -22.66 17.18
CA ASP A 667 -28.20 -21.50 16.74
C ASP A 667 -27.04 -21.87 15.79
N THR A 668 -26.49 -23.08 15.88
CA THR A 668 -25.42 -23.56 14.98
C THR A 668 -25.93 -23.73 13.55
N GLU A 669 -27.15 -24.21 13.36
CA GLU A 669 -27.75 -24.32 12.02
C GLU A 669 -28.14 -22.94 11.48
N ALA A 670 -28.60 -22.04 12.35
CA ALA A 670 -28.80 -20.64 11.97
C ALA A 670 -27.50 -19.98 11.47
N MET A 671 -26.37 -20.20 12.15
CA MET A 671 -25.05 -19.75 11.70
C MET A 671 -24.70 -20.32 10.32
N ARG A 672 -25.00 -21.59 10.04
CA ARG A 672 -24.77 -22.20 8.73
C ARG A 672 -25.56 -21.52 7.63
N TRP A 673 -26.84 -21.23 7.86
CA TRP A 673 -27.65 -20.49 6.90
C TRP A 673 -27.14 -19.07 6.64
N VAL A 674 -26.69 -18.38 7.69
CA VAL A 674 -26.05 -17.06 7.59
C VAL A 674 -24.72 -17.11 6.83
N LEU A 675 -23.95 -18.19 6.93
CA LEU A 675 -22.74 -18.36 6.12
C LEU A 675 -23.07 -18.76 4.67
N ARG A 676 -24.12 -19.57 4.45
CA ARG A 676 -24.57 -20.03 3.13
C ARG A 676 -25.08 -18.91 2.23
N MET A 677 -25.64 -17.81 2.76
CA MET A 677 -25.99 -16.65 1.92
C MET A 677 -24.74 -16.06 1.21
N GLY A 678 -23.56 -16.23 1.81
CA GLY A 678 -22.30 -15.83 1.19
C GLY A 678 -21.95 -16.61 -0.08
N ILE A 679 -22.54 -17.79 -0.30
CA ILE A 679 -22.35 -18.59 -1.51
C ILE A 679 -22.98 -17.89 -2.72
N VAL A 680 -24.23 -17.46 -2.58
CA VAL A 680 -24.96 -16.72 -3.63
C VAL A 680 -24.31 -15.37 -3.90
N ALA A 681 -23.91 -14.68 -2.83
CA ALA A 681 -23.21 -13.40 -2.92
C ALA A 681 -21.83 -13.54 -3.60
N GLY A 682 -21.05 -14.58 -3.26
CA GLY A 682 -19.78 -14.90 -3.91
C GLY A 682 -19.94 -15.26 -5.38
N GLY A 683 -20.93 -16.07 -5.73
CA GLY A 683 -21.27 -16.38 -7.12
C GLY A 683 -21.67 -15.13 -7.92
N SER A 684 -22.43 -14.22 -7.31
CA SER A 684 -22.81 -12.94 -7.91
C SER A 684 -21.59 -12.05 -8.13
N ALA A 685 -20.67 -11.98 -7.16
CA ALA A 685 -19.40 -11.25 -7.30
C ALA A 685 -18.56 -11.79 -8.45
N ALA A 686 -18.43 -13.11 -8.58
CA ALA A 686 -17.75 -13.75 -9.71
C ALA A 686 -18.42 -13.39 -11.05
N TRP A 687 -19.76 -13.40 -11.10
CA TRP A 687 -20.51 -13.05 -12.31
C TRP A 687 -20.31 -11.60 -12.76
N PHE A 688 -20.19 -10.65 -11.84
CA PHE A 688 -19.83 -9.28 -12.18
C PHE A 688 -18.36 -9.14 -12.60
N ALA A 689 -17.46 -9.89 -11.95
CA ALA A 689 -16.03 -9.84 -12.21
C ALA A 689 -15.63 -10.41 -13.59
N ARG A 690 -16.46 -11.27 -14.20
CA ARG A 690 -16.20 -11.85 -15.54
C ARG A 690 -16.03 -10.82 -16.67
N LYS A 691 -16.54 -9.61 -16.48
CA LYS A 691 -16.52 -8.51 -17.46
C LYS A 691 -15.43 -7.47 -17.15
N LEU A 692 -14.57 -7.74 -16.18
CA LEU A 692 -13.42 -6.90 -15.82
C LEU A 692 -12.18 -7.26 -16.62
#